data_AF-A0A4Q5L9X2-F1
#
_entry.id   AF-A0A4Q5L9X2-F1
#
_cell.length_a   1.000
_cell.length_b   1.000
_cell.length_c   1.000
_cell.angle_alpha   90.00
_cell.angle_beta   90.00
_cell.angle_gamma   90.00
#
_symmetry.space_group_name_H-M   'P 1'
#
loop_
_entity.id
_entity.type
_entity.pdbx_description
1 polymer ?
#
loop_
_entity_poly.entity_id
_entity_poly.type
_entity_poly.pdbx_seq_one_letter_code
_entity_poly.pdbx_strand_id
1 'polypeptide(L)'
;MLHVCLFAPFASAARQTQFEAVRAALAAESQGPATLLLGNLPVAGTTGPDAVLIRPRSITLLLLEPRGGRLTIRDFAHAAWQLDGHPLTGGAEADNPFQQFSQQKEELQRFLRPYLTAEQANLNFITGLLLFGEPVVFGREVEERMAAVPAAATFHLLADPSRFTRRLQQLASPEIDLTEADITHLAQQLIPTEPPRADVDDEATASPTDENLDEPAATAPGFWQQKAGQLWRWLGAHDVDDLDAAPYGGYEEVEARQQEKRELEQLRTTLQAEVAAQLRAMEARELERERSLAQLREKLGAAPAVAPEAAALQARIAAESREKEMLAAAMQASRAESEARNRELDAKIQQLSELMAQMQTVAAPGPTPSAAAAPAASSPVRPDAAAAGRAHLRTAAAFGQQATRASWRQLRQWRRRLPRLGVVAAGLAVLVLAVWAFRSATAGPPRAFQQRGQWGLVEADGDTLVPARYTSLGEFHEGRAVVEKQGAFGLLNDRGEETIAPAYDALNPPIDGFARVRIGDLYTFVEEQGEEFTQYYFNALDFSEGRAAVLDRRGWFYISGPAPETKPPVLFQEAYSFHQGLARVKLGGAYTFITPDYLDHPTPDFKPFGRYSDAGDFTDGRARVVQNGRTFYIDKDGEPVE
;
A
#
# COMPACT_ATOMS: atom_id res chain seq x y z
N MET A 1 30.20 5.96 -1.54
CA MET A 1 31.59 5.43 -1.66
C MET A 1 31.59 4.19 -2.54
N LEU A 2 32.52 4.04 -3.48
CA LEU A 2 32.58 2.88 -4.40
C LEU A 2 33.86 2.06 -4.16
N HIS A 3 33.70 0.79 -3.80
CA HIS A 3 34.78 -0.20 -3.71
C HIS A 3 34.70 -1.12 -4.92
N VAL A 4 35.81 -1.36 -5.61
CA VAL A 4 35.84 -2.18 -6.82
C VAL A 4 36.98 -3.18 -6.76
N CYS A 5 36.69 -4.44 -7.09
CA CYS A 5 37.71 -5.46 -7.28
C CYS A 5 37.36 -6.31 -8.50
N LEU A 6 38.31 -6.46 -9.42
CA LEU A 6 38.22 -7.37 -10.55
C LEU A 6 39.24 -8.48 -10.32
N PHE A 7 38.78 -9.70 -10.04
CA PHE A 7 39.67 -10.80 -9.65
C PHE A 7 40.44 -11.39 -10.84
N ALA A 8 39.85 -11.34 -12.03
CA ALA A 8 40.50 -11.70 -13.29
C ALA A 8 39.87 -10.93 -14.46
N PRO A 9 40.64 -10.60 -15.50
CA PRO A 9 40.11 -9.93 -16.68
C PRO A 9 39.08 -10.80 -17.42
N PHE A 10 38.12 -10.17 -18.08
CA PHE A 10 37.15 -10.88 -18.90
C PHE A 10 37.81 -11.38 -20.19
N ALA A 11 37.54 -12.63 -20.57
CA ALA A 11 38.05 -13.21 -21.82
C ALA A 11 37.53 -12.46 -23.07
N SER A 12 36.35 -11.85 -22.99
CA SER A 12 35.77 -11.03 -24.05
C SER A 12 36.08 -9.55 -23.82
N ALA A 13 36.74 -8.92 -24.79
CA ALA A 13 36.99 -7.47 -24.78
C ALA A 13 35.69 -6.65 -24.72
N ALA A 14 34.60 -7.15 -25.31
CA ALA A 14 33.29 -6.52 -25.25
C ALA A 14 32.70 -6.56 -23.83
N ARG A 15 32.80 -7.70 -23.14
CA ARG A 15 32.38 -7.81 -21.72
C ARG A 15 33.27 -6.98 -20.78
N GLN A 16 34.58 -6.95 -21.03
CA GLN A 16 35.49 -6.07 -20.29
C GLN A 16 35.06 -4.60 -20.41
N THR A 17 34.74 -4.16 -21.63
CA THR A 17 34.26 -2.80 -21.89
C THR A 17 32.93 -2.52 -21.17
N GLN A 18 32.01 -3.49 -21.18
CA GLN A 18 30.73 -3.37 -20.49
C GLN A 18 30.88 -3.33 -18.96
N PHE A 19 31.80 -4.10 -18.37
CA PHE A 19 32.10 -4.05 -16.93
C PHE A 19 32.69 -2.70 -16.52
N GLU A 20 33.62 -2.15 -17.30
CA GLU A 20 34.14 -0.79 -17.09
C GLU A 20 33.03 0.27 -17.21
N ALA A 21 32.06 0.06 -18.11
CA ALA A 21 30.87 0.90 -18.21
C ALA A 21 29.99 0.80 -16.95
N VAL A 22 29.82 -0.38 -16.35
CA VAL A 22 29.11 -0.51 -15.07
C VAL A 22 29.87 0.23 -13.95
N ARG A 23 31.19 0.05 -13.88
CA ARG A 23 32.04 0.67 -12.84
C ARG A 23 31.93 2.19 -12.84
N ALA A 24 32.06 2.83 -14.00
CA ALA A 24 32.00 4.27 -14.04
C ALA A 24 30.58 4.84 -13.88
N ALA A 25 29.51 4.05 -14.05
CA ALA A 25 28.12 4.51 -13.84
C ALA A 25 27.89 4.69 -12.35
N LEU A 26 28.33 3.69 -11.59
CA LEU A 26 28.29 3.71 -10.14
C LEU A 26 29.20 4.79 -9.56
N ALA A 27 30.34 5.08 -10.20
CA ALA A 27 31.24 6.15 -9.78
C ALA A 27 30.67 7.55 -10.04
N ALA A 28 29.82 7.70 -11.05
CA ALA A 28 29.19 8.96 -11.43
C ALA A 28 27.96 9.31 -10.56
N GLU A 29 27.51 8.42 -9.68
CA GLU A 29 26.42 8.70 -8.73
C GLU A 29 26.89 9.66 -7.62
N SER A 30 26.62 10.96 -7.78
CA SER A 30 27.05 12.04 -6.86
C SER A 30 26.60 11.86 -5.40
N GLN A 31 25.49 11.17 -5.16
CA GLN A 31 24.94 10.82 -3.84
C GLN A 31 24.57 9.32 -3.76
N GLY A 32 25.29 8.47 -4.49
CA GLY A 32 25.03 7.03 -4.50
C GLY A 32 25.38 6.37 -3.16
N PRO A 33 24.62 5.35 -2.70
CA PRO A 33 24.94 4.61 -1.48
C PRO A 33 26.30 3.90 -1.58
N ALA A 34 26.91 3.59 -0.43
CA ALA A 34 28.11 2.75 -0.39
C ALA A 34 27.94 1.48 -1.24
N THR A 35 28.83 1.25 -2.20
CA THR A 35 28.66 0.20 -3.20
C THR A 35 29.95 -0.59 -3.33
N LEU A 36 29.86 -1.92 -3.28
CA LEU A 36 30.95 -2.84 -3.57
C LEU A 36 30.66 -3.58 -4.89
N LEU A 37 31.54 -3.43 -5.86
CA LEU A 37 31.49 -4.08 -7.17
C LEU A 37 32.60 -5.13 -7.26
N LEU A 38 32.21 -6.40 -7.39
CA LEU A 38 33.13 -7.53 -7.55
C LEU A 38 32.98 -8.10 -8.96
N GLY A 39 34.02 -8.03 -9.78
CA GLY A 39 34.05 -8.57 -11.13
C GLY A 39 34.76 -9.92 -11.19
N ASN A 40 34.19 -10.86 -11.94
CA ASN A 40 34.76 -12.18 -12.18
C ASN A 40 35.14 -12.92 -10.89
N LEU A 41 34.20 -12.95 -9.94
CA LEU A 41 34.42 -13.52 -8.61
C LEU A 41 34.77 -15.02 -8.71
N PRO A 42 35.91 -15.47 -8.15
CA PRO A 42 36.27 -16.88 -8.19
C PRO A 42 35.39 -17.65 -7.21
N VAL A 43 34.39 -18.36 -7.73
CA VAL A 43 33.55 -19.26 -6.93
C VAL A 43 33.89 -20.72 -7.29
N ALA A 44 33.96 -21.58 -6.29
CA ALA A 44 34.46 -22.94 -6.46
C ALA A 44 33.46 -23.81 -7.24
N GLY A 45 33.89 -24.35 -8.38
CA GLY A 45 33.19 -25.43 -9.08
C GLY A 45 32.54 -25.09 -10.43
N THR A 46 32.41 -23.82 -10.80
CA THR A 46 31.82 -23.41 -12.10
C THR A 46 32.44 -22.11 -12.65
N THR A 47 31.90 -21.61 -13.77
CA THR A 47 32.23 -20.26 -14.26
C THR A 47 31.56 -19.23 -13.35
N GLY A 48 32.36 -18.49 -12.59
CA GLY A 48 31.89 -17.48 -11.63
C GLY A 48 30.98 -16.41 -12.24
N PRO A 49 30.25 -15.64 -11.41
CA PRO A 49 29.39 -14.57 -11.89
C PRO A 49 30.20 -13.48 -12.62
N ASP A 50 29.63 -12.91 -13.69
CA ASP A 50 30.30 -11.85 -14.45
C ASP A 50 30.61 -10.67 -13.52
N ALA A 51 29.59 -10.18 -12.77
CA ALA A 51 29.82 -9.25 -11.69
C ALA A 51 28.78 -9.38 -10.56
N VAL A 52 29.16 -8.98 -9.35
CA VAL A 52 28.30 -8.91 -8.17
C VAL A 52 28.34 -7.50 -7.61
N LEU A 53 27.17 -6.93 -7.39
CA LEU A 53 26.98 -5.62 -6.81
C LEU A 53 26.37 -5.75 -5.42
N ILE A 54 27.00 -5.15 -4.42
CA ILE A 54 26.53 -5.14 -3.03
C ILE A 54 26.33 -3.68 -2.61
N ARG A 55 25.09 -3.33 -2.24
CA ARG A 55 24.67 -2.01 -1.75
C ARG A 55 23.87 -2.20 -0.44
N PRO A 56 23.56 -1.14 0.32
CA PRO A 56 22.94 -1.23 1.65
C PRO A 56 21.67 -2.07 1.68
N ARG A 57 20.89 -2.03 0.60
CA ARG A 57 19.59 -2.69 0.48
C ARG A 57 19.48 -3.67 -0.66
N SER A 58 20.59 -4.00 -1.33
CA SER A 58 20.52 -4.86 -2.52
C SER A 58 21.83 -5.62 -2.74
N ILE A 59 21.72 -6.91 -2.99
CA ILE A 59 22.78 -7.73 -3.57
C ILE A 59 22.28 -8.18 -4.93
N THR A 60 22.98 -7.78 -5.99
CA THR A 60 22.58 -8.02 -7.37
C THR A 60 23.69 -8.72 -8.13
N LEU A 61 23.36 -9.86 -8.72
CA LEU A 61 24.19 -10.59 -9.65
C LEU A 61 23.96 -10.03 -11.06
N LEU A 62 25.02 -9.53 -11.67
CA LEU A 62 24.99 -8.98 -13.03
C LEU A 62 25.45 -10.04 -14.01
N LEU A 63 24.62 -10.29 -15.03
CA LEU A 63 24.99 -11.05 -16.22
C LEU A 63 25.22 -10.05 -17.37
N LEU A 64 26.37 -10.15 -18.03
CA LEU A 64 26.79 -9.19 -19.05
C LEU A 64 26.64 -9.78 -20.45
N GLU A 65 25.65 -9.30 -21.21
CA GLU A 65 25.47 -9.64 -22.63
C GLU A 65 25.76 -8.41 -23.51
N PRO A 66 26.90 -8.37 -24.23
CA PRO A 66 27.26 -7.20 -25.02
C PRO A 66 26.33 -6.91 -26.22
N ARG A 67 25.57 -7.90 -26.69
CA ARG A 67 24.68 -7.77 -27.86
C ARG A 67 23.32 -7.14 -27.48
N GLY A 68 22.72 -6.38 -28.39
CA GLY A 68 21.33 -5.91 -28.32
C GLY A 68 20.42 -6.58 -29.35
N GLY A 69 19.21 -6.05 -29.54
CA GLY A 69 18.28 -6.54 -30.57
C GLY A 69 16.91 -6.98 -30.06
N ARG A 70 16.25 -7.89 -30.78
CA ARG A 70 14.94 -8.42 -30.41
C ARG A 70 15.07 -9.71 -29.61
N LEU A 71 14.64 -9.68 -28.35
CA LEU A 71 14.61 -10.86 -27.49
C LEU A 71 13.32 -11.64 -27.69
N THR A 72 13.46 -12.94 -27.96
CA THR A 72 12.36 -13.90 -28.07
C THR A 72 12.65 -15.11 -27.18
N ILE A 73 11.67 -15.46 -26.35
CA ILE A 73 11.80 -16.53 -25.35
C ILE A 73 10.73 -17.58 -25.66
N ARG A 74 11.16 -18.80 -25.98
CA ARG A 74 10.25 -19.93 -26.24
C ARG A 74 9.88 -20.65 -24.95
N ASP A 75 10.86 -20.98 -24.13
CA ASP A 75 10.68 -21.47 -22.77
C ASP A 75 11.65 -20.68 -21.90
N PHE A 76 11.11 -20.06 -20.85
CA PHE A 76 11.90 -19.24 -19.94
C PHE A 76 12.88 -20.08 -19.11
N ALA A 77 12.50 -21.30 -18.73
CA ALA A 77 13.23 -22.12 -17.78
C ALA A 77 14.18 -23.13 -18.44
N HIS A 78 13.82 -23.74 -19.58
CA HIS A 78 14.57 -24.90 -20.10
C HIS A 78 15.10 -24.76 -21.53
N ALA A 79 14.68 -23.75 -22.31
CA ALA A 79 15.17 -23.58 -23.68
C ALA A 79 16.16 -22.42 -23.79
N ALA A 80 17.04 -22.51 -24.78
CA ALA A 80 17.87 -21.39 -25.18
C ALA A 80 17.02 -20.21 -25.66
N TRP A 81 17.33 -19.02 -25.15
CA TRP A 81 16.67 -17.80 -25.58
C TRP A 81 17.23 -17.37 -26.94
N GLN A 82 16.50 -16.52 -27.67
CA GLN A 82 16.93 -16.03 -28.97
C GLN A 82 17.00 -14.52 -28.96
N LEU A 83 18.18 -13.98 -29.28
CA LEU A 83 18.42 -12.55 -29.49
C LEU A 83 18.74 -12.35 -30.98
N ASP A 84 17.87 -11.64 -31.69
CA ASP A 84 17.95 -11.47 -33.16
C ASP A 84 18.10 -12.80 -33.93
N GLY A 85 17.43 -13.86 -33.46
CA GLY A 85 17.48 -15.18 -34.07
C GLY A 85 18.74 -15.99 -33.77
N HIS A 86 19.70 -15.43 -33.03
CA HIS A 86 20.87 -16.14 -32.52
C HIS A 86 20.62 -16.67 -31.10
N PRO A 87 21.14 -17.87 -30.75
CA PRO A 87 20.98 -18.39 -29.41
C PRO A 87 21.71 -17.52 -28.38
N LEU A 88 21.01 -17.24 -27.30
CA LEU A 88 21.48 -16.63 -26.06
C LEU A 88 21.49 -17.72 -25.00
N THR A 89 22.61 -18.43 -24.90
CA THR A 89 22.84 -19.46 -23.88
C THR A 89 23.42 -18.83 -22.62
N GLY A 90 23.25 -19.51 -21.48
CA GLY A 90 24.06 -19.20 -20.31
C GLY A 90 25.52 -19.63 -20.54
N GLY A 91 26.36 -19.54 -19.52
CA GLY A 91 27.74 -20.07 -19.55
C GLY A 91 27.83 -21.56 -19.94
N ALA A 92 29.03 -22.15 -19.85
CA ALA A 92 29.36 -23.45 -20.45
C ALA A 92 28.42 -24.64 -20.14
N GLU A 93 27.59 -24.57 -19.09
CA GLU A 93 26.66 -25.63 -18.65
C GLU A 93 25.19 -25.18 -18.52
N ALA A 94 24.84 -23.95 -18.93
CA ALA A 94 23.49 -23.41 -18.78
C ALA A 94 22.83 -23.14 -20.14
N ASP A 95 21.60 -23.65 -20.34
CA ASP A 95 20.89 -23.52 -21.61
C ASP A 95 20.43 -22.08 -21.88
N ASN A 96 20.24 -21.27 -20.83
CA ASN A 96 19.83 -19.87 -20.92
C ASN A 96 20.35 -19.02 -19.74
N PRO A 97 20.26 -17.68 -19.83
CA PRO A 97 20.73 -16.78 -18.77
C PRO A 97 20.03 -16.94 -17.42
N PHE A 98 18.76 -17.36 -17.39
CA PHE A 98 18.03 -17.55 -16.14
C PHE A 98 18.53 -18.79 -15.37
N GLN A 99 18.83 -19.88 -16.07
CA GLN A 99 19.49 -21.05 -15.48
C GLN A 99 20.88 -20.71 -14.94
N GLN A 100 21.66 -19.94 -15.71
CA GLN A 100 22.98 -19.47 -15.26
C GLN A 100 22.84 -18.65 -13.97
N PHE A 101 21.89 -17.71 -13.91
CA PHE A 101 21.63 -16.96 -12.68
C PHE A 101 21.25 -17.87 -11.50
N SER A 102 20.36 -18.84 -11.73
CA SER A 102 19.90 -19.74 -10.67
C SER A 102 21.06 -20.54 -10.06
N GLN A 103 21.95 -21.07 -10.90
CA GLN A 103 23.16 -21.78 -10.46
C GLN A 103 24.12 -20.85 -9.71
N GLN A 104 24.45 -19.69 -10.31
CA GLN A 104 25.40 -18.75 -9.72
C GLN A 104 24.86 -18.09 -8.44
N LYS A 105 23.55 -17.94 -8.28
CA LYS A 105 22.92 -17.46 -7.05
C LYS A 105 23.24 -18.37 -5.86
N GLU A 106 23.04 -19.68 -6.00
CA GLU A 106 23.32 -20.64 -4.91
C GLU A 106 24.79 -20.64 -4.50
N GLU A 107 25.68 -20.53 -5.49
CA GLU A 107 27.11 -20.43 -5.25
C GLU A 107 27.51 -19.13 -4.55
N LEU A 108 26.95 -18.00 -4.99
CA LEU A 108 27.17 -16.70 -4.36
C LEU A 108 26.64 -16.69 -2.92
N GLN A 109 25.49 -17.32 -2.67
CA GLN A 109 24.97 -17.49 -1.31
C GLN A 109 25.96 -18.25 -0.43
N ARG A 110 26.55 -19.35 -0.95
CA ARG A 110 27.55 -20.14 -0.23
C ARG A 110 28.83 -19.34 0.02
N PHE A 111 29.26 -18.52 -0.95
CA PHE A 111 30.43 -17.67 -0.85
C PHE A 111 30.27 -16.54 0.17
N LEU A 112 29.11 -15.86 0.20
CA LEU A 112 28.86 -14.71 1.09
C LEU A 112 28.52 -15.12 2.54
N ARG A 113 28.07 -16.36 2.75
CA ARG A 113 27.64 -16.87 4.07
C ARG A 113 28.65 -16.70 5.22
N PRO A 114 29.97 -16.84 5.02
CA PRO A 114 30.96 -16.60 6.08
C PRO A 114 31.15 -15.12 6.42
N TYR A 115 30.79 -14.22 5.50
CA TYR A 115 31.06 -12.78 5.61
C TYR A 115 29.84 -11.96 6.06
N LEU A 116 28.62 -12.47 5.79
CA LEU A 116 27.37 -11.80 6.11
C LEU A 116 26.52 -12.64 7.06
N THR A 117 26.06 -12.02 8.15
CA THR A 117 25.12 -12.66 9.07
C THR A 117 23.70 -12.66 8.51
N ALA A 118 22.84 -13.55 9.03
CA ALA A 118 21.43 -13.61 8.64
C ALA A 118 20.62 -12.37 9.05
N GLU A 119 21.12 -11.57 10.00
CA GLU A 119 20.53 -10.29 10.41
C GLU A 119 20.88 -9.17 9.43
N GLN A 120 22.12 -9.18 8.91
CA GLN A 120 22.61 -8.18 7.94
C GLN A 120 22.05 -8.39 6.53
N ALA A 121 21.95 -9.64 6.07
CA ALA A 121 21.44 -9.90 4.72
C ALA A 121 20.79 -11.28 4.58
N ASN A 122 19.51 -11.30 4.22
CA ASN A 122 18.85 -12.50 3.77
C ASN A 122 19.23 -12.81 2.30
N LEU A 123 20.22 -13.69 2.14
CA LEU A 123 20.80 -14.01 0.82
C LEU A 123 19.80 -14.66 -0.17
N ASN A 124 18.58 -15.00 0.25
CA ASN A 124 17.52 -15.43 -0.68
C ASN A 124 17.02 -14.30 -1.58
N PHE A 125 17.21 -13.04 -1.16
CA PHE A 125 16.83 -11.84 -1.90
C PHE A 125 17.92 -11.34 -2.86
N ILE A 126 18.95 -12.16 -3.12
CA ILE A 126 19.87 -11.89 -4.23
C ILE A 126 19.06 -11.85 -5.53
N THR A 127 19.14 -10.69 -6.18
CA THR A 127 18.48 -10.41 -7.45
C THR A 127 19.45 -10.67 -8.61
N GLY A 128 18.93 -11.11 -9.75
CA GLY A 128 19.68 -11.22 -10.98
C GLY A 128 19.26 -10.10 -11.93
N LEU A 129 20.22 -9.50 -12.61
CA LEU A 129 19.99 -8.49 -13.62
C LEU A 129 20.79 -8.84 -14.87
N LEU A 130 20.08 -9.15 -15.96
CA LEU A 130 20.70 -9.28 -17.28
C LEU A 130 20.84 -7.89 -17.89
N LEU A 131 22.09 -7.46 -18.07
CA LEU A 131 22.44 -6.18 -18.64
C LEU A 131 22.89 -6.39 -20.09
N PHE A 132 22.14 -5.79 -21.02
CA PHE A 132 22.51 -5.76 -22.42
C PHE A 132 23.47 -4.58 -22.69
N GLY A 133 24.43 -4.76 -23.60
CA GLY A 133 25.37 -3.72 -24.02
C GLY A 133 24.73 -2.70 -24.97
N GLU A 134 23.66 -3.10 -25.63
CA GLU A 134 22.86 -2.28 -26.55
C GLU A 134 21.36 -2.46 -26.22
N PRO A 135 20.49 -1.51 -26.60
CA PRO A 135 19.06 -1.60 -26.31
C PRO A 135 18.40 -2.87 -26.87
N VAL A 136 17.46 -3.42 -26.12
CA VAL A 136 16.71 -4.63 -26.47
C VAL A 136 15.22 -4.35 -26.51
N VAL A 137 14.56 -4.86 -27.57
CA VAL A 137 13.10 -4.85 -27.69
C VAL A 137 12.56 -6.20 -27.24
N PHE A 138 11.70 -6.18 -26.22
CA PHE A 138 11.03 -7.38 -25.75
C PHE A 138 9.81 -7.69 -26.63
N GLY A 139 9.68 -8.94 -27.07
CA GLY A 139 8.41 -9.41 -27.60
C GLY A 139 7.34 -9.42 -26.51
N ARG A 140 6.07 -9.21 -26.89
CA ARG A 140 4.91 -9.24 -25.96
C ARG A 140 4.83 -10.52 -25.11
N GLU A 141 5.35 -11.62 -25.68
CA GLU A 141 5.43 -12.94 -25.06
C GLU A 141 6.44 -13.06 -23.91
N VAL A 142 7.40 -12.14 -23.80
CA VAL A 142 8.49 -12.20 -22.81
C VAL A 142 7.97 -11.92 -21.40
N GLU A 143 7.18 -10.87 -21.23
CA GLU A 143 6.62 -10.48 -19.92
C GLU A 143 5.61 -11.52 -19.42
N GLU A 144 4.74 -12.02 -20.30
CA GLU A 144 3.77 -13.07 -19.99
C GLU A 144 4.46 -14.36 -19.49
N ARG A 145 5.55 -14.78 -20.17
CA ARG A 145 6.29 -16.00 -19.79
C ARG A 145 7.13 -15.83 -18.54
N MET A 146 7.65 -14.62 -18.29
CA MET A 146 8.32 -14.30 -17.03
C MET A 146 7.34 -14.33 -15.85
N ALA A 147 6.16 -13.74 -15.99
CA ALA A 147 5.13 -13.74 -14.94
C ALA A 147 4.64 -15.17 -14.62
N ALA A 148 4.67 -16.09 -15.59
CA ALA A 148 4.27 -17.47 -15.41
C ALA A 148 5.24 -18.33 -14.58
N VAL A 149 6.47 -17.86 -14.34
CA VAL A 149 7.49 -18.60 -13.58
C VAL A 149 7.77 -17.88 -12.26
N PRO A 150 7.25 -18.37 -11.11
CA PRO A 150 7.44 -17.71 -9.81
C PRO A 150 8.91 -17.48 -9.43
N ALA A 151 9.81 -18.39 -9.83
CA ALA A 151 11.25 -18.26 -9.60
C ALA A 151 11.89 -17.08 -10.38
N ALA A 152 11.22 -16.54 -11.40
CA ALA A 152 11.67 -15.38 -12.16
C ALA A 152 11.45 -14.05 -11.41
N ALA A 153 10.74 -14.05 -10.28
CA ALA A 153 10.47 -12.83 -9.51
C ALA A 153 11.74 -12.09 -9.06
N THR A 154 12.85 -12.82 -8.86
CA THR A 154 14.16 -12.26 -8.50
C THR A 154 15.09 -12.05 -9.69
N PHE A 155 14.64 -12.25 -10.93
CA PHE A 155 15.44 -12.10 -12.14
C PHE A 155 14.85 -11.01 -13.06
N HIS A 156 15.66 -10.04 -13.43
CA HIS A 156 15.21 -8.86 -14.16
C HIS A 156 15.97 -8.69 -15.46
N LEU A 157 15.27 -8.20 -16.47
CA LEU A 157 15.81 -7.83 -17.77
C LEU A 157 15.81 -6.30 -17.88
N LEU A 158 16.92 -5.72 -18.33
CA LEU A 158 17.00 -4.29 -18.58
C LEU A 158 17.01 -4.01 -20.08
N ALA A 159 15.88 -3.53 -20.62
CA ALA A 159 15.76 -3.19 -22.05
C ALA A 159 16.71 -2.06 -22.49
N ASP A 160 16.97 -1.11 -21.59
CA ASP A 160 17.74 0.09 -21.88
C ASP A 160 18.85 0.29 -20.82
N PRO A 161 20.13 0.12 -21.20
CA PRO A 161 21.24 0.27 -20.28
C PRO A 161 21.34 1.66 -19.61
N SER A 162 20.80 2.72 -20.22
CA SER A 162 20.79 4.07 -19.61
C SER A 162 19.99 4.14 -18.30
N ARG A 163 19.08 3.19 -18.06
CA ARG A 163 18.24 3.10 -16.85
C ARG A 163 18.87 2.26 -15.73
N PHE A 164 20.12 1.84 -15.89
CA PHE A 164 20.80 0.90 -14.99
C PHE A 164 20.78 1.34 -13.51
N THR A 165 21.26 2.54 -13.20
CA THR A 165 21.35 3.05 -11.81
C THR A 165 19.98 3.22 -11.17
N ARG A 166 19.00 3.75 -11.93
CA ARG A 166 17.59 3.83 -11.50
C ARG A 166 17.01 2.45 -11.23
N ARG A 167 17.29 1.48 -12.09
CA ARG A 167 16.79 0.10 -11.90
C ARG A 167 17.39 -0.51 -10.64
N LEU A 168 18.67 -0.33 -10.37
CA LEU A 168 19.31 -0.81 -9.15
C LEU A 168 18.64 -0.25 -7.88
N GLN A 169 18.22 1.02 -7.87
CA GLN A 169 17.48 1.59 -6.74
C GLN A 169 16.11 0.91 -6.52
N GLN A 170 15.46 0.47 -7.60
CA GLN A 170 14.18 -0.27 -7.51
C GLN A 170 14.36 -1.72 -7.04
N LEU A 171 15.57 -2.27 -7.10
CA LEU A 171 15.90 -3.61 -6.59
C LEU A 171 16.23 -3.60 -5.09
N ALA A 172 16.16 -2.44 -4.43
CA ALA A 172 16.35 -2.33 -3.00
C ALA A 172 15.25 -3.08 -2.24
N SER A 173 15.66 -3.96 -1.33
CA SER A 173 14.81 -4.77 -0.47
C SER A 173 15.12 -4.47 1.00
N PRO A 174 14.12 -4.42 1.89
CA PRO A 174 14.34 -4.34 3.33
C PRO A 174 14.99 -5.58 3.94
N GLU A 175 15.06 -6.69 3.21
CA GLU A 175 15.64 -7.95 3.66
C GLU A 175 17.17 -7.99 3.58
N ILE A 176 17.76 -6.95 2.99
CA ILE A 176 19.20 -6.69 2.98
C ILE A 176 19.36 -5.36 3.71
N ASP A 177 20.06 -5.37 4.84
CA ASP A 177 20.26 -4.20 5.69
C ASP A 177 21.74 -4.11 6.07
N LEU A 178 22.55 -3.78 5.05
CA LEU A 178 23.98 -3.57 5.19
C LEU A 178 24.23 -2.09 5.46
N THR A 179 24.88 -1.78 6.57
CA THR A 179 25.34 -0.41 6.80
C THR A 179 26.51 -0.08 5.88
N GLU A 180 26.81 1.20 5.71
CA GLU A 180 28.01 1.60 4.94
C GLU A 180 29.29 1.00 5.55
N ALA A 181 29.34 0.87 6.88
CA ALA A 181 30.45 0.25 7.60
C ALA A 181 30.57 -1.25 7.29
N ASP A 182 29.45 -1.97 7.20
CA ASP A 182 29.44 -3.40 6.82
C ASP A 182 30.00 -3.59 5.41
N ILE A 183 29.62 -2.71 4.46
CA ILE A 183 30.09 -2.77 3.08
C ILE A 183 31.59 -2.46 3.02
N THR A 184 32.07 -1.47 3.78
CA THR A 184 33.51 -1.17 3.86
C THR A 184 34.30 -2.31 4.49
N HIS A 185 33.78 -2.93 5.55
CA HIS A 185 34.41 -4.10 6.19
C HIS A 185 34.45 -5.31 5.24
N LEU A 186 33.34 -5.57 4.54
CA LEU A 186 33.25 -6.61 3.52
C LEU A 186 34.26 -6.36 2.39
N ALA A 187 34.41 -5.11 1.95
CA ALA A 187 35.40 -4.73 0.96
C ALA A 187 36.84 -5.00 1.46
N GLN A 188 37.15 -4.68 2.72
CA GLN A 188 38.49 -4.95 3.29
C GLN A 188 38.81 -6.44 3.40
N GLN A 189 37.80 -7.29 3.62
CA GLN A 189 37.98 -8.74 3.70
C GLN A 189 38.09 -9.41 2.33
N LEU A 190 37.32 -8.93 1.34
CA LEU A 190 37.23 -9.56 0.02
C LEU A 190 38.24 -9.02 -0.98
N ILE A 191 38.69 -7.77 -0.83
CA ILE A 191 39.69 -7.16 -1.69
C ILE A 191 41.06 -7.43 -1.07
N PRO A 192 41.93 -8.25 -1.70
CA PRO A 192 43.25 -8.52 -1.16
C PRO A 192 44.03 -7.21 -1.03
N THR A 193 44.40 -6.80 0.18
CA THR A 193 45.42 -5.77 0.38
C THR A 193 46.77 -6.35 -0.01
N GLU A 194 47.41 -5.74 -1.01
CA GLU A 194 48.81 -5.97 -1.35
C GLU A 194 49.67 -5.93 -0.07
N PRO A 195 50.61 -6.89 0.15
CA PRO A 195 51.37 -6.93 1.40
C PRO A 195 52.30 -5.70 1.50
N PRO A 196 52.70 -5.30 2.72
CA PRO A 196 53.60 -4.18 2.90
C PRO A 196 54.95 -4.50 2.24
N ARG A 197 55.50 -3.53 1.49
CA ARG A 197 56.85 -3.55 0.96
C ARG A 197 57.83 -3.91 2.08
N ALA A 198 58.54 -5.02 1.91
CA ALA A 198 59.80 -5.25 2.58
C ALA A 198 60.87 -4.47 1.79
N ASP A 199 61.41 -3.44 2.43
CA ASP A 199 62.71 -2.89 2.06
C ASP A 199 63.81 -3.94 2.26
N VAL A 200 64.95 -3.70 1.60
CA VAL A 200 66.32 -4.13 1.92
C VAL A 200 66.94 -5.18 0.97
N ASP A 201 67.78 -4.61 0.08
CA ASP A 201 69.14 -5.01 -0.29
C ASP A 201 69.44 -5.87 -1.55
N ASP A 202 69.95 -5.12 -2.53
CA ASP A 202 71.29 -5.23 -3.14
C ASP A 202 71.66 -6.29 -4.17
N GLU A 203 72.51 -5.80 -5.09
CA GLU A 203 73.41 -6.48 -6.03
C GLU A 203 72.75 -7.24 -7.21
N ALA A 204 73.21 -7.16 -8.46
CA ALA A 204 74.27 -6.44 -9.14
C ALA A 204 74.30 -6.97 -10.60
N THR A 205 74.86 -6.16 -11.53
CA THR A 205 75.54 -6.59 -12.78
C THR A 205 74.71 -7.30 -13.89
N ALA A 206 74.85 -7.04 -15.19
CA ALA A 206 75.62 -6.05 -15.94
C ALA A 206 75.04 -5.86 -17.36
N SER A 207 75.07 -4.59 -17.78
CA SER A 207 75.34 -3.91 -19.07
C SER A 207 75.68 -4.71 -20.35
N PRO A 208 75.91 -4.03 -21.50
CA PRO A 208 75.05 -3.11 -22.28
C PRO A 208 75.13 -3.47 -23.80
N THR A 209 74.53 -2.70 -24.71
CA THR A 209 75.19 -2.13 -25.93
C THR A 209 74.17 -1.27 -26.72
N ASP A 210 74.60 -0.01 -26.93
CA ASP A 210 74.29 1.03 -27.93
C ASP A 210 72.84 1.44 -28.23
N GLU A 211 72.42 2.64 -27.82
CA GLU A 211 72.77 3.98 -28.36
C GLU A 211 72.15 4.27 -29.74
N ASN A 212 71.03 4.99 -29.73
CA ASN A 212 70.94 6.26 -30.44
C ASN A 212 69.91 7.19 -29.77
N LEU A 213 70.38 8.40 -29.50
CA LEU A 213 69.68 9.52 -28.90
C LEU A 213 68.79 10.22 -29.94
N ASP A 214 67.57 10.57 -29.53
CA ASP A 214 67.10 11.96 -29.58
C ASP A 214 65.74 12.04 -28.87
N GLU A 215 65.70 12.79 -27.78
CA GLU A 215 64.49 13.31 -27.14
C GLU A 215 64.37 14.80 -27.52
N PRO A 216 63.15 15.37 -27.63
CA PRO A 216 62.53 15.85 -26.40
C PRO A 216 61.00 15.75 -26.32
N ALA A 217 60.55 15.54 -25.08
CA ALA A 217 59.35 16.11 -24.45
C ALA A 217 57.93 15.84 -25.02
N ALA A 218 57.13 15.26 -24.12
CA ALA A 218 55.72 15.58 -23.81
C ALA A 218 54.57 15.07 -24.73
N THR A 219 53.74 14.21 -24.13
CA THR A 219 52.26 14.08 -24.26
C THR A 219 51.63 13.75 -25.63
N ALA A 220 51.01 12.56 -25.72
CA ALA A 220 49.53 12.44 -25.73
C ALA A 220 49.06 10.96 -25.86
N PRO A 221 48.12 10.50 -25.00
CA PRO A 221 47.25 9.34 -25.23
C PRO A 221 45.99 9.79 -26.00
N GLY A 222 45.51 9.04 -27.00
CA GLY A 222 44.47 9.64 -27.86
C GLY A 222 43.74 8.74 -28.85
N PHE A 223 43.38 7.51 -28.49
CA PHE A 223 42.44 6.76 -29.34
C PHE A 223 41.43 5.92 -28.53
N TRP A 224 41.88 5.22 -27.49
CA TRP A 224 41.01 4.38 -26.68
C TRP A 224 40.24 5.10 -25.57
N GLN A 225 40.70 6.27 -25.13
CA GLN A 225 39.93 7.12 -24.20
C GLN A 225 38.78 7.89 -24.87
N GLN A 226 38.81 8.04 -26.20
CA GLN A 226 37.80 8.79 -26.93
C GLN A 226 36.54 7.95 -27.24
N LYS A 227 36.68 6.62 -27.36
CA LYS A 227 35.52 5.69 -27.48
C LYS A 227 34.88 5.35 -26.14
N ALA A 228 35.64 5.27 -25.06
CA ALA A 228 35.08 5.12 -23.71
C ALA A 228 34.26 6.35 -23.30
N GLY A 229 34.73 7.57 -23.63
CA GLY A 229 34.00 8.82 -23.36
C GLY A 229 32.69 9.01 -24.14
N GLN A 230 32.47 8.29 -25.25
CA GLN A 230 31.21 8.37 -26.03
C GLN A 230 30.10 7.48 -25.47
N LEU A 231 30.44 6.34 -24.86
CA LEU A 231 29.50 5.52 -24.07
C LEU A 231 29.05 6.24 -22.79
N TRP A 232 29.91 7.07 -22.21
CA TRP A 232 29.65 7.83 -20.98
C TRP A 232 28.71 9.04 -21.12
N ARG A 233 28.58 9.59 -22.33
CA ARG A 233 27.60 10.66 -22.62
C ARG A 233 26.15 10.15 -22.71
N TRP A 234 25.95 8.83 -22.78
CA TRP A 234 24.64 8.19 -22.92
C TRP A 234 24.09 7.60 -21.59
N LEU A 235 24.93 7.50 -20.55
CA LEU A 235 24.61 6.86 -19.25
C LEU A 235 24.40 7.83 -18.07
N GLY A 236 24.31 9.14 -18.34
CA GLY A 236 23.64 10.12 -17.47
C GLY A 236 24.23 10.38 -16.08
N ALA A 237 25.15 11.35 -15.99
CA ALA A 237 25.40 12.09 -14.74
C ALA A 237 25.83 13.53 -15.04
N HIS A 238 24.91 14.49 -14.90
CA HIS A 238 25.05 15.78 -14.20
C HIS A 238 23.66 16.42 -14.03
N ASP A 239 23.48 17.11 -12.90
CA ASP A 239 22.25 17.76 -12.44
C ASP A 239 21.86 19.01 -13.26
N VAL A 240 20.53 19.16 -13.41
CA VAL A 240 19.67 20.37 -13.41
C VAL A 240 20.28 21.72 -13.84
N ASP A 241 19.91 22.18 -15.05
CA ASP A 241 19.18 23.44 -15.37
C ASP A 241 19.40 23.85 -16.85
N ASP A 242 18.42 24.59 -17.39
CA ASP A 242 18.33 25.23 -18.72
C ASP A 242 18.09 24.30 -19.93
N LEU A 243 16.90 24.37 -20.54
CA LEU A 243 16.46 25.35 -21.55
C LEU A 243 17.23 25.23 -22.89
N ASP A 244 16.47 24.70 -23.85
CA ASP A 244 16.48 24.93 -25.29
C ASP A 244 17.62 24.44 -26.20
N ALA A 245 17.12 23.77 -27.24
CA ALA A 245 17.60 23.66 -28.62
C ALA A 245 18.61 22.55 -28.97
N ALA A 246 18.08 21.50 -29.60
CA ALA A 246 18.50 21.21 -30.98
C ALA A 246 17.36 20.59 -31.82
N PRO A 247 17.34 20.85 -33.14
CA PRO A 247 16.14 20.83 -33.97
C PRO A 247 16.08 19.64 -34.97
N TYR A 248 14.86 19.38 -35.47
CA TYR A 248 14.47 18.45 -36.56
C TYR A 248 14.77 16.96 -36.33
N GLY A 249 13.83 16.02 -36.28
CA GLY A 249 12.40 16.02 -36.54
C GLY A 249 11.99 14.60 -36.94
N GLY A 250 10.98 14.05 -36.28
CA GLY A 250 10.32 12.81 -36.67
C GLY A 250 8.88 12.87 -36.18
N TYR A 251 7.93 12.87 -37.12
CA TYR A 251 6.51 13.18 -36.95
C TYR A 251 5.76 12.26 -35.95
N GLU A 252 6.41 11.23 -35.42
CA GLU A 252 5.86 10.29 -34.42
C GLU A 252 5.85 10.85 -32.98
N GLU A 253 6.78 11.73 -32.58
CA GLU A 253 6.79 12.28 -31.20
C GLU A 253 5.71 13.36 -30.98
N VAL A 254 5.34 14.09 -32.03
CA VAL A 254 4.22 15.05 -31.98
C VAL A 254 2.90 14.30 -31.95
N GLU A 255 2.78 13.19 -32.68
CA GLU A 255 1.60 12.33 -32.62
C GLU A 255 1.48 11.63 -31.27
N ALA A 256 2.57 11.12 -30.69
CA ALA A 256 2.57 10.51 -29.35
C ALA A 256 2.18 11.52 -28.26
N ARG A 257 2.71 12.75 -28.28
CA ARG A 257 2.30 13.81 -27.34
C ARG A 257 0.89 14.32 -27.59
N GLN A 258 0.42 14.31 -28.84
CA GLN A 258 -0.99 14.58 -29.15
C GLN A 258 -1.91 13.45 -28.70
N GLN A 259 -1.48 12.19 -28.77
CA GLN A 259 -2.22 11.04 -28.27
C GLN A 259 -2.32 11.11 -26.75
N GLU A 260 -1.20 11.36 -26.05
CA GLU A 260 -1.18 11.54 -24.60
C GLU A 260 -2.08 12.71 -24.16
N LYS A 261 -2.06 13.84 -24.89
CA LYS A 261 -2.99 14.94 -24.65
C LYS A 261 -4.45 14.53 -24.86
N ARG A 262 -4.77 13.79 -25.92
CA ARG A 262 -6.14 13.31 -26.19
C ARG A 262 -6.61 12.30 -25.14
N GLU A 263 -5.72 11.44 -24.66
CA GLU A 263 -6.00 10.48 -23.58
C GLU A 263 -6.28 11.21 -22.27
N LEU A 264 -5.51 12.26 -21.94
CA LEU A 264 -5.76 13.10 -20.76
C LEU A 264 -7.07 13.90 -20.90
N GLU A 265 -7.40 14.40 -22.09
CA GLU A 265 -8.69 15.07 -22.36
C GLU A 265 -9.88 14.10 -22.28
N GLN A 266 -9.73 12.86 -22.76
CA GLN A 266 -10.72 11.80 -22.61
C GLN A 266 -10.90 11.39 -21.16
N LEU A 267 -9.81 11.20 -20.41
CA LEU A 267 -9.86 10.90 -18.98
C LEU A 267 -10.57 12.02 -18.20
N ARG A 268 -10.27 13.29 -18.52
CA ARG A 268 -10.97 14.46 -17.95
C ARG A 268 -12.47 14.41 -18.23
N THR A 269 -12.88 14.19 -19.48
CA THR A 269 -14.31 14.19 -19.84
C THR A 269 -15.06 13.02 -19.19
N THR A 270 -14.41 11.87 -19.04
CA THR A 270 -14.96 10.69 -18.37
C THR A 270 -15.15 10.95 -16.87
N LEU A 271 -14.12 11.48 -16.20
CA LEU A 271 -14.21 11.88 -14.78
C LEU A 271 -15.26 12.98 -14.55
N GLN A 272 -15.35 13.97 -15.45
CA GLN A 272 -16.38 15.00 -15.37
C GLN A 272 -17.80 14.43 -15.55
N ALA A 273 -17.98 13.46 -16.46
CA ALA A 273 -19.25 12.79 -16.67
C ALA A 273 -19.66 11.95 -15.44
N GLU A 274 -18.70 11.26 -14.83
CA GLU A 274 -18.91 10.45 -13.63
C GLU A 274 -19.28 11.32 -12.42
N VAL A 275 -18.55 12.42 -12.18
CA VAL A 275 -18.88 13.40 -11.13
C VAL A 275 -20.24 14.04 -11.38
N ALA A 276 -20.58 14.38 -12.63
CA ALA A 276 -21.89 14.93 -12.97
C ALA A 276 -23.03 13.92 -12.77
N ALA A 277 -22.77 12.63 -13.02
CA ALA A 277 -23.72 11.56 -12.74
C ALA A 277 -23.94 11.37 -11.23
N GLN A 278 -22.86 11.41 -10.44
CA GLN A 278 -22.93 11.35 -8.98
C GLN A 278 -23.69 12.55 -8.40
N LEU A 279 -23.43 13.76 -8.89
CA LEU A 279 -24.16 14.96 -8.48
C LEU A 279 -25.66 14.85 -8.79
N ARG A 280 -26.04 14.38 -9.99
CA ARG A 280 -27.45 14.14 -10.34
C ARG A 280 -28.10 13.09 -9.45
N ALA A 281 -27.38 12.03 -9.10
CA ALA A 281 -27.87 10.99 -8.19
C ALA A 281 -28.06 11.55 -6.76
N MET A 282 -27.16 12.41 -6.29
CA MET A 282 -27.31 13.09 -5.00
C MET A 282 -28.47 14.08 -5.00
N GLU A 283 -28.62 14.88 -6.06
CA GLU A 283 -29.75 15.82 -6.21
C GLU A 283 -31.10 15.07 -6.23
N ALA A 284 -31.18 13.91 -6.90
CA ALA A 284 -32.38 13.08 -6.88
C ALA A 284 -32.73 12.60 -5.46
N ARG A 285 -31.73 12.18 -4.67
CA ARG A 285 -31.90 11.78 -3.27
C ARG A 285 -32.31 12.94 -2.36
N GLU A 286 -31.73 14.13 -2.58
CA GLU A 286 -32.14 15.36 -1.87
C GLU A 286 -33.61 15.71 -2.16
N LEU A 287 -34.04 15.60 -3.41
CA LEU A 287 -35.41 15.92 -3.83
C LEU A 287 -36.43 14.93 -3.25
N GLU A 288 -36.06 13.66 -3.14
CA GLU A 288 -36.85 12.65 -2.41
C GLU A 288 -36.96 12.97 -0.92
N ARG A 289 -35.86 13.38 -0.27
CA ARG A 289 -35.89 13.84 1.14
C ARG A 289 -36.69 15.11 1.35
N GLU A 290 -36.65 16.06 0.42
CA GLU A 290 -37.47 17.27 0.54
C GLU A 290 -38.96 16.95 0.45
N ARG A 291 -39.33 15.99 -0.41
CA ARG A 291 -40.70 15.47 -0.47
C ARG A 291 -41.09 14.77 0.83
N SER A 292 -40.20 13.97 1.44
CA SER A 292 -40.48 13.33 2.72
C SER A 292 -40.65 14.34 3.86
N LEU A 293 -39.77 15.35 3.94
CA LEU A 293 -39.88 16.44 4.91
C LEU A 293 -41.16 17.27 4.72
N ALA A 294 -41.57 17.52 3.47
CA ALA A 294 -42.82 18.21 3.17
C ALA A 294 -44.04 17.41 3.64
N GLN A 295 -44.06 16.10 3.37
CA GLN A 295 -45.11 15.20 3.85
C GLN A 295 -45.14 15.10 5.39
N LEU A 296 -43.97 15.09 6.05
CA LEU A 296 -43.88 15.10 7.51
C LEU A 296 -44.41 16.41 8.11
N ARG A 297 -44.12 17.56 7.48
CA ARG A 297 -44.67 18.87 7.87
C ARG A 297 -46.17 18.96 7.68
N GLU A 298 -46.70 18.42 6.59
CA GLU A 298 -48.14 18.35 6.33
C GLU A 298 -48.85 17.49 7.39
N LYS A 299 -48.29 16.30 7.70
CA LYS A 299 -48.78 15.43 8.78
C LYS A 299 -48.75 16.12 10.15
N LEU A 300 -47.69 16.89 10.44
CA LEU A 300 -47.61 17.70 11.66
C LEU A 300 -48.69 18.79 11.69
N GLY A 301 -48.96 19.45 10.56
CA GLY A 301 -50.00 20.48 10.45
C GLY A 301 -51.42 19.95 10.63
N ALA A 302 -51.66 18.67 10.29
CA ALA A 302 -52.93 18.00 10.50
C ALA A 302 -53.11 17.45 11.94
N ALA A 303 -52.04 17.40 12.74
CA ALA A 303 -52.08 16.85 14.10
C ALA A 303 -52.46 17.94 15.14
N PRO A 304 -53.34 17.65 16.12
CA PRO A 304 -53.70 18.62 17.15
C PRO A 304 -52.49 18.97 18.04
N ALA A 305 -52.23 20.27 18.24
CA ALA A 305 -51.01 20.86 18.82
C ALA A 305 -50.64 20.46 20.27
N VAL A 306 -51.40 19.57 20.91
CA VAL A 306 -51.21 19.15 22.32
C VAL A 306 -50.90 17.65 22.44
N ALA A 307 -50.82 16.91 21.32
CA ALA A 307 -50.53 15.47 21.34
C ALA A 307 -49.01 15.19 21.43
N PRO A 308 -48.57 14.15 22.18
CA PRO A 308 -47.16 13.73 22.26
C PRO A 308 -46.56 13.38 20.88
N GLU A 309 -47.40 13.01 19.92
CA GLU A 309 -47.03 12.77 18.52
C GLU A 309 -46.46 14.03 17.84
N ALA A 310 -46.92 15.23 18.19
CA ALA A 310 -46.41 16.48 17.63
C ALA A 310 -44.97 16.79 18.09
N ALA A 311 -44.64 16.44 19.33
CA ALA A 311 -43.28 16.59 19.87
C ALA A 311 -42.30 15.59 19.22
N ALA A 312 -42.75 14.34 19.00
CA ALA A 312 -41.94 13.32 18.31
C ALA A 312 -41.69 13.68 16.83
N LEU A 313 -42.70 14.21 16.13
CA LEU A 313 -42.56 14.72 14.77
C LEU A 313 -41.62 15.93 14.71
N GLN A 314 -41.69 16.87 15.67
CA GLN A 314 -40.75 18.00 15.76
C GLN A 314 -39.30 17.55 15.99
N ALA A 315 -39.07 16.58 16.87
CA ALA A 315 -37.73 16.03 17.11
C ALA A 315 -37.16 15.35 15.86
N ARG A 316 -38.00 14.63 15.11
CA ARG A 316 -37.61 13.97 13.85
C ARG A 316 -37.28 14.96 12.75
N ILE A 317 -38.09 16.02 12.58
CA ILE A 317 -37.79 17.11 11.65
C ILE A 317 -36.47 17.80 12.02
N ALA A 318 -36.21 17.99 13.31
CA ALA A 318 -34.95 18.59 13.77
C ALA A 318 -33.73 17.69 13.50
N ALA A 319 -33.85 16.37 13.69
CA ALA A 319 -32.79 15.41 13.37
C ALA A 319 -32.48 15.39 11.87
N GLU A 320 -33.51 15.21 11.02
CA GLU A 320 -33.35 15.21 9.56
C GLU A 320 -32.80 16.56 9.04
N SER A 321 -33.11 17.68 9.70
CA SER A 321 -32.54 18.98 9.33
C SER A 321 -31.04 19.12 9.64
N ARG A 322 -30.55 18.56 10.76
CA ARG A 322 -29.12 18.58 11.11
C ARG A 322 -28.31 17.67 10.20
N GLU A 323 -28.85 16.51 9.86
CA GLU A 323 -28.22 15.61 8.89
C GLU A 323 -28.10 16.26 7.51
N LYS A 324 -29.12 17.00 7.07
CA LYS A 324 -29.06 17.79 5.83
C LYS A 324 -27.92 18.82 5.88
N GLU A 325 -27.75 19.53 6.99
CA GLU A 325 -26.66 20.51 7.15
C GLU A 325 -25.27 19.84 7.11
N MET A 326 -25.09 18.69 7.77
CA MET A 326 -23.82 17.95 7.73
C MET A 326 -23.50 17.40 6.34
N LEU A 327 -24.50 16.86 5.63
CA LEU A 327 -24.34 16.39 4.26
C LEU A 327 -23.96 17.53 3.31
N ALA A 328 -24.61 18.69 3.46
CA ALA A 328 -24.31 19.89 2.67
C ALA A 328 -22.85 20.37 2.90
N ALA A 329 -22.38 20.35 4.15
CA ALA A 329 -20.99 20.69 4.48
C ALA A 329 -19.98 19.69 3.89
N ALA A 330 -20.27 18.39 3.94
CA ALA A 330 -19.43 17.34 3.34
C ALA A 330 -19.36 17.47 1.81
N MET A 331 -20.49 17.75 1.15
CA MET A 331 -20.54 18.01 -0.29
C MET A 331 -19.72 19.25 -0.67
N GLN A 332 -19.77 20.32 0.12
CA GLN A 332 -18.92 21.50 -0.11
C GLN A 332 -17.43 21.19 0.02
N ALA A 333 -17.04 20.41 1.03
CA ALA A 333 -15.64 20.00 1.21
C ALA A 333 -15.14 19.14 0.03
N SER A 334 -15.93 18.16 -0.41
CA SER A 334 -15.61 17.32 -1.56
C SER A 334 -15.51 18.12 -2.87
N ARG A 335 -16.41 19.08 -3.09
CA ARG A 335 -16.33 20.00 -4.25
C ARG A 335 -15.05 20.82 -4.22
N ALA A 336 -14.70 21.42 -3.08
CA ALA A 336 -13.47 22.21 -2.94
C ALA A 336 -12.21 21.38 -3.24
N GLU A 337 -12.18 20.11 -2.83
CA GLU A 337 -11.07 19.19 -3.11
C GLU A 337 -10.99 18.82 -4.61
N SER A 338 -12.14 18.57 -5.23
CA SER A 338 -12.22 18.29 -6.68
C SER A 338 -11.78 19.50 -7.52
N GLU A 339 -12.14 20.72 -7.10
CA GLU A 339 -11.70 21.95 -7.74
C GLU A 339 -10.20 22.19 -7.58
N ALA A 340 -9.61 21.82 -6.44
CA ALA A 340 -8.17 21.88 -6.24
C ALA A 340 -7.42 20.91 -7.16
N ARG A 341 -7.91 19.67 -7.31
CA ARG A 341 -7.35 18.68 -8.26
C ARG A 341 -7.52 19.10 -9.72
N ASN A 342 -8.68 19.67 -10.07
CA ASN A 342 -8.91 20.19 -11.42
C ASN A 342 -7.95 21.35 -11.76
N ARG A 343 -7.68 22.25 -10.80
CA ARG A 343 -6.68 23.31 -10.95
C ARG A 343 -5.26 22.76 -11.17
N GLU A 344 -4.89 21.68 -10.47
CA GLU A 344 -3.60 21.01 -10.66
C GLU A 344 -3.48 20.39 -12.06
N LEU A 345 -4.55 19.76 -12.55
CA LEU A 345 -4.61 19.20 -13.90
C LEU A 345 -4.57 20.28 -14.99
N ASP A 346 -5.27 21.39 -14.80
CA ASP A 346 -5.23 22.53 -15.72
C ASP A 346 -3.82 23.14 -15.78
N ALA A 347 -3.09 23.21 -14.66
CA ALA A 347 -1.70 23.64 -14.64
C ALA A 347 -0.78 22.71 -15.48
N LYS A 348 -0.97 21.38 -15.37
CA LYS A 348 -0.21 20.40 -16.17
C LYS A 348 -0.54 20.50 -17.67
N ILE A 349 -1.81 20.73 -18.01
CA ILE A 349 -2.24 20.92 -19.40
C ILE A 349 -1.67 22.23 -19.96
N GLN A 350 -1.64 23.30 -19.17
CA GLN A 350 -1.01 24.56 -19.57
C GLN A 350 0.49 24.39 -19.83
N GLN A 351 1.21 23.71 -18.94
CA GLN A 351 2.63 23.39 -19.14
C GLN A 351 2.86 22.60 -20.44
N LEU A 352 2.04 21.59 -20.72
CA LEU A 352 2.11 20.83 -21.97
C LEU A 352 1.78 21.71 -23.20
N SER A 353 0.82 22.62 -23.08
CA SER A 353 0.45 23.55 -24.16
C SER A 353 1.53 24.59 -24.45
N GLU A 354 2.23 25.08 -23.42
CA GLU A 354 3.36 26.00 -23.55
C GLU A 354 4.55 25.29 -24.17
N LEU A 355 4.84 24.05 -23.78
CA LEU A 355 5.83 23.19 -24.44
C LEU A 355 5.52 22.99 -25.93
N MET A 356 4.25 22.76 -26.29
CA MET A 356 3.82 22.65 -27.70
C MET A 356 3.95 23.99 -28.46
N ALA A 357 3.62 25.12 -27.83
CA ALA A 357 3.71 26.45 -28.43
C ALA A 357 5.18 26.88 -28.63
N GLN A 358 6.05 26.60 -27.65
CA GLN A 358 7.49 26.85 -27.72
C GLN A 358 8.12 26.07 -28.89
N MET A 359 7.73 24.82 -29.10
CA MET A 359 8.15 24.03 -30.26
C MET A 359 7.66 24.59 -31.61
N GLN A 360 6.54 25.33 -31.64
CA GLN A 360 6.03 25.99 -32.86
C GLN A 360 6.67 27.36 -33.13
N THR A 361 7.28 28.01 -32.13
CA THR A 361 7.88 29.35 -32.27
C THR A 361 9.37 29.37 -32.64
N VAL A 362 10.05 28.23 -32.76
CA VAL A 362 11.47 28.17 -33.18
C VAL A 362 11.62 28.34 -34.71
N ALA A 363 11.32 29.55 -35.19
CA ALA A 363 11.64 29.99 -36.55
C ALA A 363 11.93 31.51 -36.58
N ALA A 364 13.02 31.94 -35.94
CA ALA A 364 13.84 33.11 -36.33
C ALA A 364 14.99 33.32 -35.32
N PRO A 365 16.26 33.54 -35.75
CA PRO A 365 17.38 33.79 -34.85
C PRO A 365 17.53 35.29 -34.48
N GLY A 366 18.07 35.53 -33.28
CA GLY A 366 18.15 36.82 -32.55
C GLY A 366 19.12 37.88 -33.10
N PRO A 367 19.52 38.88 -32.28
CA PRO A 367 20.70 38.68 -31.41
C PRO A 367 20.74 39.37 -30.03
N THR A 368 21.35 38.64 -29.07
CA THR A 368 22.40 38.94 -28.06
C THR A 368 22.56 40.29 -27.30
N PRO A 369 23.22 40.28 -26.11
CA PRO A 369 22.79 40.97 -24.88
C PRO A 369 23.72 42.11 -24.44
N SER A 370 23.36 42.80 -23.34
CA SER A 370 24.28 43.69 -22.62
C SER A 370 24.03 43.67 -21.10
N ALA A 371 25.14 43.65 -20.37
CA ALA A 371 25.28 43.54 -18.93
C ALA A 371 24.85 44.80 -18.16
N ALA A 372 24.58 44.66 -16.85
CA ALA A 372 25.31 45.33 -15.76
C ALA A 372 24.45 45.65 -14.51
N ALA A 373 25.12 45.45 -13.36
CA ALA A 373 25.09 46.28 -12.14
C ALA A 373 23.89 46.24 -11.17
N ALA A 374 24.17 45.74 -9.96
CA ALA A 374 23.70 46.34 -8.70
C ALA A 374 24.55 47.60 -8.38
N PRO A 375 24.08 48.60 -7.59
CA PRO A 375 24.10 48.43 -6.12
C PRO A 375 23.08 49.26 -5.28
N ALA A 376 23.03 48.88 -4.00
CA ALA A 376 22.93 49.70 -2.76
C ALA A 376 21.61 50.36 -2.27
N ALA A 377 21.21 49.87 -1.09
CA ALA A 377 20.91 50.57 0.17
C ALA A 377 19.67 51.49 0.32
N SER A 378 18.78 51.12 1.24
CA SER A 378 18.46 51.95 2.44
C SER A 378 17.45 51.25 3.38
N SER A 379 17.69 51.42 4.67
CA SER A 379 16.74 51.35 5.80
C SER A 379 17.06 52.59 6.68
N PRO A 380 16.31 52.98 7.74
CA PRO A 380 15.21 52.30 8.44
C PRO A 380 14.05 53.23 8.88
N VAL A 381 12.92 52.70 9.37
CA VAL A 381 12.11 53.33 10.45
C VAL A 381 11.34 52.25 11.24
N ARG A 382 11.57 52.22 12.56
CA ARG A 382 10.73 51.69 13.66
C ARG A 382 10.01 52.90 14.30
N PRO A 383 8.94 52.79 15.13
CA PRO A 383 8.79 51.86 16.27
C PRO A 383 7.32 51.40 16.46
N ASP A 384 6.81 50.69 17.47
CA ASP A 384 7.06 50.59 18.91
C ASP A 384 6.53 49.25 19.43
N ALA A 385 7.19 48.72 20.46
CA ALA A 385 6.68 47.68 21.34
C ALA A 385 7.02 48.05 22.78
N ALA A 386 6.00 48.11 23.64
CA ALA A 386 6.09 48.14 25.10
C ALA A 386 4.98 47.19 25.61
N ALA A 387 5.24 46.09 26.32
CA ALA A 387 5.79 45.92 27.67
C ALA A 387 4.78 46.16 28.81
N ALA A 388 4.79 45.21 29.76
CA ALA A 388 4.13 45.13 31.07
C ALA A 388 2.66 44.59 31.09
N GLY A 389 2.26 43.69 31.99
CA GLY A 389 2.87 43.31 33.26
C GLY A 389 2.32 42.00 33.87
N ARG A 390 3.03 41.56 34.91
CA ARG A 390 2.78 40.38 35.77
C ARG A 390 1.85 40.71 36.95
N ALA A 391 1.43 39.62 37.62
CA ALA A 391 0.87 39.47 38.98
C ALA A 391 -0.68 39.38 39.02
N HIS A 392 -1.34 38.48 39.75
CA HIS A 392 -1.04 37.84 41.04
C HIS A 392 -1.59 36.40 41.18
N LEU A 393 -1.04 35.72 42.20
CA LEU A 393 -1.29 34.36 42.69
C LEU A 393 -2.59 34.18 43.50
N ARG A 394 -3.12 32.95 43.43
CA ARG A 394 -3.71 32.06 44.47
C ARG A 394 -4.84 32.60 45.37
N THR A 395 -5.93 31.81 45.47
CA THR A 395 -6.26 30.98 46.67
C THR A 395 -7.52 30.11 46.49
N ALA A 396 -7.45 28.91 47.09
CA ALA A 396 -8.49 28.03 47.67
C ALA A 396 -9.65 27.51 46.75
N ALA A 397 -9.84 26.21 46.51
CA ALA A 397 -9.98 25.02 47.36
C ALA A 397 -11.30 24.92 48.19
N ALA A 398 -12.15 24.00 47.71
CA ALA A 398 -12.94 23.00 48.45
C ALA A 398 -14.36 23.33 49.00
N PHE A 399 -15.20 22.27 48.89
CA PHE A 399 -16.52 21.99 49.49
C PHE A 399 -17.73 22.78 48.96
N GLY A 400 -18.92 22.19 48.76
CA GLY A 400 -19.41 20.85 49.09
C GLY A 400 -20.86 20.68 48.63
N GLN A 401 -21.30 19.42 48.58
CA GLN A 401 -22.69 19.01 48.39
C GLN A 401 -23.61 19.60 49.48
N GLN A 402 -24.86 19.95 49.13
CA GLN A 402 -26.02 19.51 49.91
C GLN A 402 -27.35 19.79 49.20
N ALA A 403 -28.31 18.96 49.56
CA ALA A 403 -29.52 18.67 48.85
C ALA A 403 -30.76 19.32 49.49
N THR A 404 -31.82 19.38 48.67
CA THR A 404 -33.24 19.26 49.02
C THR A 404 -34.04 20.45 49.59
N ARG A 405 -35.33 20.43 49.16
CA ARG A 405 -36.57 20.91 49.78
C ARG A 405 -37.07 22.32 49.43
N ALA A 406 -38.14 22.35 48.63
CA ALA A 406 -39.48 22.87 48.96
C ALA A 406 -40.28 23.02 47.64
N SER A 407 -41.57 22.76 47.51
CA SER A 407 -42.60 22.25 48.43
C SER A 407 -43.84 21.97 47.58
N TRP A 408 -44.42 20.78 47.74
CA TRP A 408 -45.79 20.49 47.35
C TRP A 408 -46.74 21.16 48.35
N ARG A 409 -47.60 22.06 47.87
CA ARG A 409 -48.86 22.44 48.51
C ARG A 409 -49.92 22.50 47.42
N GLN A 410 -51.08 21.93 47.73
CA GLN A 410 -52.23 21.61 46.86
C GLN A 410 -52.03 20.26 46.14
N LEU A 411 -52.89 19.25 46.21
CA LEU A 411 -54.25 19.14 46.72
C LEU A 411 -54.39 17.83 47.51
N ARG A 412 -54.80 17.96 48.76
CA ARG A 412 -55.21 16.85 49.62
C ARG A 412 -56.69 17.03 49.93
N GLN A 413 -57.55 16.84 48.94
CA GLN A 413 -58.98 16.61 49.16
C GLN A 413 -59.49 15.65 48.10
N TRP A 414 -60.44 14.79 48.49
CA TRP A 414 -61.13 13.76 47.70
C TRP A 414 -60.54 12.35 47.72
N ARG A 415 -60.57 11.74 48.92
CA ARG A 415 -60.77 10.30 49.06
C ARG A 415 -62.10 10.06 49.78
N ARG A 416 -63.12 9.63 49.01
CA ARG A 416 -64.21 8.68 49.34
C ARG A 416 -65.50 9.03 48.59
N ARG A 417 -65.74 8.37 47.44
CA ARG A 417 -66.94 7.58 47.08
C ARG A 417 -66.56 6.57 45.97
N LEU A 418 -66.95 5.31 46.17
CA LEU A 418 -66.70 4.02 45.46
C LEU A 418 -67.34 3.95 44.03
N PRO A 419 -67.41 2.81 43.24
CA PRO A 419 -66.98 1.40 43.48
C PRO A 419 -66.42 0.57 42.27
N ARG A 420 -65.91 -0.64 42.59
CA ARG A 420 -66.02 -1.96 41.89
C ARG A 420 -65.51 -2.23 40.46
N LEU A 421 -65.10 -1.25 39.65
CA LEU A 421 -64.48 -1.55 38.32
C LEU A 421 -62.97 -1.87 38.38
N GLY A 422 -62.28 -1.41 39.42
CA GLY A 422 -60.82 -1.55 39.53
C GLY A 422 -60.30 -2.97 39.76
N VAL A 423 -61.11 -3.87 40.33
CA VAL A 423 -60.68 -5.27 40.60
C VAL A 423 -60.81 -6.15 39.35
N VAL A 424 -61.78 -5.88 38.48
CA VAL A 424 -61.90 -6.57 37.18
C VAL A 424 -60.85 -6.07 36.19
N ALA A 425 -60.56 -4.76 36.19
CA ALA A 425 -59.50 -4.18 35.37
C ALA A 425 -58.09 -4.63 35.81
N ALA A 426 -57.85 -4.72 37.13
CA ALA A 426 -56.59 -5.26 37.65
C ALA A 426 -56.48 -6.78 37.41
N GLY A 427 -57.57 -7.53 37.54
CA GLY A 427 -57.62 -8.96 37.21
C GLY A 427 -57.39 -9.23 35.72
N LEU A 428 -58.00 -8.45 34.83
CA LEU A 428 -57.75 -8.51 33.38
C LEU A 428 -56.32 -8.09 33.03
N ALA A 429 -55.76 -7.08 33.68
CA ALA A 429 -54.36 -6.69 33.48
C ALA A 429 -53.39 -7.79 33.94
N VAL A 430 -53.65 -8.44 35.06
CA VAL A 430 -52.85 -9.59 35.53
C VAL A 430 -53.04 -10.80 34.62
N LEU A 431 -54.23 -11.04 34.06
CA LEU A 431 -54.49 -12.14 33.14
C LEU A 431 -53.90 -11.87 31.76
N VAL A 432 -53.91 -10.62 31.28
CA VAL A 432 -53.18 -10.17 30.08
C VAL A 432 -51.68 -10.27 30.31
N LEU A 433 -51.16 -9.88 31.48
CA LEU A 433 -49.74 -10.03 31.83
C LEU A 433 -49.34 -11.49 32.01
N ALA A 434 -50.23 -12.35 32.51
CA ALA A 434 -50.00 -13.78 32.64
C ALA A 434 -50.08 -14.49 31.28
N VAL A 435 -51.00 -14.09 30.39
CA VAL A 435 -51.06 -14.56 29.00
C VAL A 435 -49.88 -14.04 28.20
N TRP A 436 -49.42 -12.81 28.44
CA TRP A 436 -48.21 -12.22 27.84
C TRP A 436 -46.94 -12.94 28.35
N ALA A 437 -46.84 -13.22 29.65
CA ALA A 437 -45.75 -13.98 30.25
C ALA A 437 -45.77 -15.46 29.86
N PHE A 438 -46.95 -16.05 29.63
CA PHE A 438 -47.08 -17.42 29.15
C PHE A 438 -46.78 -17.52 27.65
N ARG A 439 -47.16 -16.52 26.84
CA ARG A 439 -46.80 -16.44 25.42
C ARG A 439 -45.31 -16.20 25.19
N SER A 440 -44.68 -15.34 25.99
CA SER A 440 -43.24 -15.11 25.91
C SER A 440 -42.40 -16.29 26.43
N ALA A 441 -43.00 -17.18 27.23
CA ALA A 441 -42.32 -18.37 27.75
C ALA A 441 -42.44 -19.62 26.85
N THR A 442 -43.25 -19.59 25.78
CA THR A 442 -43.45 -20.75 24.87
C THR A 442 -43.09 -20.48 23.41
N ALA A 443 -42.67 -19.27 23.05
CA ALA A 443 -42.29 -18.94 21.68
C ALA A 443 -40.91 -19.53 21.36
N GLY A 444 -40.88 -20.60 20.56
CA GLY A 444 -39.66 -21.04 19.90
C GLY A 444 -39.17 -19.98 18.89
N PRO A 445 -37.93 -20.11 18.36
CA PRO A 445 -37.43 -19.20 17.35
C PRO A 445 -38.37 -19.17 16.14
N PRO A 446 -38.57 -18.00 15.50
CA PRO A 446 -39.45 -17.86 14.36
C PRO A 446 -38.96 -18.74 13.20
N ARG A 447 -39.88 -19.25 12.40
CA ARG A 447 -39.58 -20.17 11.31
C ARG A 447 -39.65 -19.44 9.97
N ALA A 448 -38.67 -19.68 9.12
CA ALA A 448 -38.70 -19.26 7.75
C ALA A 448 -39.76 -20.06 6.98
N PHE A 449 -40.54 -19.40 6.13
CA PHE A 449 -41.42 -20.05 5.18
C PHE A 449 -41.24 -19.46 3.78
N GLN A 450 -41.47 -20.29 2.76
CA GLN A 450 -41.36 -19.88 1.37
C GLN A 450 -42.74 -19.86 0.72
N GLN A 451 -43.08 -18.76 0.05
CA GLN A 451 -44.30 -18.61 -0.72
C GLN A 451 -43.98 -17.92 -2.05
N ARG A 452 -44.39 -18.55 -3.17
CA ARG A 452 -44.16 -18.04 -4.55
C ARG A 452 -42.68 -17.68 -4.85
N GLY A 453 -41.75 -18.47 -4.29
CA GLY A 453 -40.31 -18.24 -4.48
C GLY A 453 -39.72 -17.12 -3.62
N GLN A 454 -40.51 -16.50 -2.75
CA GLN A 454 -40.06 -15.49 -1.80
C GLN A 454 -40.12 -16.04 -0.38
N TRP A 455 -39.28 -15.52 0.50
CA TRP A 455 -39.15 -15.91 1.90
C TRP A 455 -39.83 -14.89 2.82
N GLY A 456 -40.50 -15.42 3.83
CA GLY A 456 -41.12 -14.69 4.93
C GLY A 456 -40.85 -15.39 6.26
N LEU A 457 -41.34 -14.79 7.34
CA LEU A 457 -41.13 -15.25 8.71
C LEU A 457 -42.48 -15.50 9.39
N VAL A 458 -42.60 -16.63 10.08
CA VAL A 458 -43.76 -16.97 10.93
C VAL A 458 -43.32 -17.21 12.37
N GLU A 459 -44.16 -16.83 13.31
CA GLU A 459 -44.00 -17.09 14.74
C GLU A 459 -44.23 -18.59 15.03
N ALA A 460 -43.83 -19.03 16.22
CA ALA A 460 -43.90 -20.45 16.60
C ALA A 460 -45.32 -21.03 16.64
N ASP A 461 -46.33 -20.18 16.82
CA ASP A 461 -47.76 -20.51 16.80
C ASP A 461 -48.40 -20.43 15.39
N GLY A 462 -47.62 -20.04 14.37
CA GLY A 462 -48.03 -20.02 12.96
C GLY A 462 -48.52 -18.67 12.46
N ASP A 463 -48.54 -17.63 13.31
CA ASP A 463 -48.86 -16.26 12.88
C ASP A 463 -47.73 -15.68 12.02
N THR A 464 -48.08 -14.94 10.96
CA THR A 464 -47.07 -14.38 10.05
C THR A 464 -46.44 -13.11 10.63
N LEU A 465 -45.15 -13.18 10.99
CA LEU A 465 -44.35 -12.03 11.43
C LEU A 465 -43.96 -11.14 10.26
N VAL A 466 -43.45 -11.75 9.18
CA VAL A 466 -43.06 -11.04 7.95
C VAL A 466 -43.65 -11.75 6.75
N PRO A 467 -44.47 -11.09 5.92
CA PRO A 467 -44.98 -11.71 4.72
C PRO A 467 -43.83 -12.07 3.76
N ALA A 468 -44.03 -13.09 2.94
CA ALA A 468 -43.02 -13.52 1.97
C ALA A 468 -42.69 -12.37 1.00
N ARG A 469 -41.48 -11.80 1.15
CA ARG A 469 -41.02 -10.61 0.40
C ARG A 469 -39.53 -10.59 0.10
N TYR A 470 -38.74 -11.48 0.73
CA TYR A 470 -37.31 -11.58 0.51
C TYR A 470 -37.01 -12.58 -0.60
N THR A 471 -36.00 -12.29 -1.43
CA THR A 471 -35.50 -13.23 -2.43
C THR A 471 -34.76 -14.39 -1.77
N SER A 472 -34.03 -14.09 -0.69
CA SER A 472 -33.30 -15.05 0.14
C SER A 472 -33.40 -14.67 1.60
N LEU A 473 -33.41 -15.67 2.49
CA LEU A 473 -33.38 -15.50 3.94
C LEU A 473 -32.45 -16.57 4.52
N GLY A 474 -31.38 -16.14 5.17
CA GLY A 474 -30.38 -17.00 5.80
C GLY A 474 -30.86 -17.62 7.11
N GLU A 475 -30.07 -18.53 7.67
CA GLU A 475 -30.34 -19.12 8.97
C GLU A 475 -30.28 -18.07 10.09
N PHE A 476 -31.06 -18.29 11.13
CA PHE A 476 -31.00 -17.46 12.33
C PHE A 476 -29.78 -17.83 13.16
N HIS A 477 -28.88 -16.88 13.34
CA HIS A 477 -27.76 -16.94 14.28
C HIS A 477 -27.97 -15.85 15.32
N GLU A 478 -27.98 -16.23 16.61
CA GLU A 478 -28.19 -15.30 17.73
C GLU A 478 -29.44 -14.40 17.59
N GLY A 479 -30.53 -14.96 17.05
CA GLY A 479 -31.79 -14.23 16.87
C GLY A 479 -31.81 -13.28 15.67
N ARG A 480 -30.85 -13.39 14.73
CA ARG A 480 -30.79 -12.56 13.51
C ARG A 480 -30.52 -13.39 12.26
N ALA A 481 -31.02 -12.92 11.12
CA ALA A 481 -30.84 -13.56 9.82
C ALA A 481 -30.50 -12.53 8.75
N VAL A 482 -29.55 -12.87 7.87
CA VAL A 482 -29.26 -12.07 6.67
C VAL A 482 -30.39 -12.25 5.67
N VAL A 483 -30.91 -11.15 5.14
CA VAL A 483 -31.99 -11.17 4.15
C VAL A 483 -31.55 -10.49 2.87
N GLU A 484 -32.02 -11.02 1.74
CA GLU A 484 -31.82 -10.41 0.44
C GLU A 484 -33.16 -9.93 -0.11
N LYS A 485 -33.21 -8.69 -0.57
CA LYS A 485 -34.37 -8.10 -1.21
C LYS A 485 -33.92 -7.37 -2.47
N GLN A 486 -34.39 -7.83 -3.63
CA GLN A 486 -34.10 -7.20 -4.92
C GLN A 486 -32.59 -7.05 -5.20
N GLY A 487 -31.77 -8.01 -4.78
CA GLY A 487 -30.31 -8.00 -4.97
C GLY A 487 -29.52 -7.21 -3.92
N ALA A 488 -30.20 -6.55 -2.97
CA ALA A 488 -29.56 -5.90 -1.84
C ALA A 488 -29.71 -6.73 -0.56
N PHE A 489 -28.66 -6.72 0.26
CA PHE A 489 -28.58 -7.47 1.51
C PHE A 489 -28.80 -6.56 2.73
N GLY A 490 -29.49 -7.10 3.72
CA GLY A 490 -29.79 -6.48 5.01
C GLY A 490 -29.84 -7.51 6.13
N LEU A 491 -30.21 -7.07 7.33
CA LEU A 491 -30.28 -7.91 8.53
C LEU A 491 -31.68 -7.80 9.17
N LEU A 492 -32.25 -8.96 9.51
CA LEU A 492 -33.57 -9.11 10.10
C LEU A 492 -33.43 -9.73 11.50
N ASN A 493 -34.15 -9.21 12.49
CA ASN A 493 -34.23 -9.84 13.82
C ASN A 493 -35.35 -10.87 13.93
N ASP A 494 -35.39 -11.59 15.05
CA ASP A 494 -36.39 -12.61 15.39
C ASP A 494 -37.82 -12.07 15.58
N ARG A 495 -37.98 -10.75 15.66
CA ARG A 495 -39.28 -10.07 15.67
C ARG A 495 -39.76 -9.68 14.28
N GLY A 496 -38.96 -9.95 13.24
CA GLY A 496 -39.28 -9.58 11.87
C GLY A 496 -38.99 -8.10 11.54
N GLU A 497 -38.22 -7.41 12.37
CA GLU A 497 -37.78 -6.04 12.12
C GLU A 497 -36.44 -6.05 11.36
N GLU A 498 -36.34 -5.23 10.32
CA GLU A 498 -35.09 -5.03 9.58
C GLU A 498 -34.17 -4.13 10.41
N THR A 499 -33.22 -4.71 11.15
CA THR A 499 -32.23 -3.94 11.92
C THR A 499 -31.23 -3.24 11.01
N ILE A 500 -30.93 -3.85 9.86
CA ILE A 500 -30.19 -3.23 8.76
C ILE A 500 -31.07 -3.36 7.53
N ALA A 501 -31.56 -2.23 7.01
CA ALA A 501 -32.36 -2.23 5.80
C ALA A 501 -31.54 -2.79 4.62
N PRO A 502 -32.15 -3.58 3.70
CA PRO A 502 -31.46 -4.06 2.51
C PRO A 502 -30.93 -2.91 1.65
N ALA A 503 -29.61 -2.70 1.70
CA ALA A 503 -28.93 -1.58 1.04
C ALA A 503 -27.54 -1.92 0.50
N TYR A 504 -27.02 -3.11 0.82
CA TYR A 504 -25.63 -3.50 0.56
C TYR A 504 -25.53 -4.56 -0.54
N ASP A 505 -24.41 -4.61 -1.27
CA ASP A 505 -24.20 -5.62 -2.32
C ASP A 505 -23.83 -6.99 -1.74
N ALA A 506 -23.34 -7.02 -0.50
CA ALA A 506 -23.18 -8.21 0.32
C ALA A 506 -23.16 -7.79 1.79
N LEU A 507 -23.65 -8.68 2.68
CA LEU A 507 -23.64 -8.49 4.11
C LEU A 507 -23.34 -9.83 4.79
N ASN A 508 -22.29 -9.85 5.62
CA ASN A 508 -22.00 -10.97 6.50
C ASN A 508 -22.77 -10.83 7.82
N PRO A 509 -23.14 -11.95 8.47
CA PRO A 509 -23.68 -11.92 9.82
C PRO A 509 -22.75 -11.13 10.76
N PRO A 510 -23.30 -10.35 11.70
CA PRO A 510 -22.47 -9.59 12.64
C PRO A 510 -21.65 -10.54 13.52
N ILE A 511 -20.35 -10.25 13.65
CA ILE A 511 -19.43 -10.93 14.55
C ILE A 511 -18.81 -9.85 15.45
N ASP A 512 -18.75 -10.10 16.76
CA ASP A 512 -18.33 -9.13 17.78
C ASP A 512 -19.07 -7.77 17.69
N GLY A 513 -20.35 -7.80 17.28
CA GLY A 513 -21.21 -6.61 17.17
C GLY A 513 -21.07 -5.83 15.85
N PHE A 514 -20.26 -6.30 14.90
CA PHE A 514 -20.05 -5.61 13.62
C PHE A 514 -20.31 -6.55 12.43
N ALA A 515 -21.11 -6.10 11.48
CA ALA A 515 -21.34 -6.78 10.21
C ALA A 515 -20.42 -6.21 9.13
N ARG A 516 -19.60 -7.05 8.50
CA ARG A 516 -18.85 -6.66 7.30
C ARG A 516 -19.80 -6.57 6.12
N VAL A 517 -19.78 -5.45 5.42
CA VAL A 517 -20.62 -5.19 4.25
C VAL A 517 -19.78 -4.78 3.05
N ARG A 518 -20.32 -5.00 1.85
CA ARG A 518 -19.71 -4.60 0.58
C ARG A 518 -20.58 -3.58 -0.14
N ILE A 519 -19.95 -2.52 -0.64
CA ILE A 519 -20.55 -1.48 -1.46
C ILE A 519 -19.65 -1.25 -2.68
N GLY A 520 -20.12 -1.64 -3.86
CA GLY A 520 -19.31 -1.76 -5.07
C GLY A 520 -18.13 -2.72 -4.85
N ASP A 521 -16.92 -2.21 -5.06
CA ASP A 521 -15.67 -2.94 -4.90
C ASP A 521 -15.00 -2.71 -3.53
N LEU A 522 -15.66 -2.01 -2.61
CA LEU A 522 -15.12 -1.65 -1.32
C LEU A 522 -15.87 -2.33 -0.18
N TYR A 523 -15.17 -2.50 0.94
CA TYR A 523 -15.68 -3.09 2.17
C TYR A 523 -15.73 -2.04 3.27
N THR A 524 -16.76 -2.12 4.11
CA THR A 524 -16.88 -1.37 5.36
C THR A 524 -17.60 -2.24 6.40
N PHE A 525 -17.86 -1.69 7.58
CA PHE A 525 -18.56 -2.37 8.66
C PHE A 525 -19.78 -1.56 9.09
N VAL A 526 -20.78 -2.28 9.59
CA VAL A 526 -22.04 -1.70 10.10
C VAL A 526 -22.28 -2.27 11.49
N GLU A 527 -22.61 -1.39 12.44
CA GLU A 527 -23.01 -1.78 13.79
C GLU A 527 -24.38 -2.47 13.78
N GLU A 528 -24.71 -3.21 14.84
CA GLU A 528 -25.98 -3.94 14.92
C GLU A 528 -27.22 -3.04 14.79
N GLN A 529 -27.09 -1.76 15.13
CA GLN A 529 -28.15 -0.75 15.02
C GLN A 529 -28.27 -0.12 13.63
N GLY A 530 -27.41 -0.52 12.68
CA GLY A 530 -27.39 -0.02 11.31
C GLY A 530 -26.50 1.21 11.09
N GLU A 531 -25.67 1.58 12.06
CA GLU A 531 -24.70 2.67 11.89
C GLU A 531 -23.47 2.18 11.10
N GLU A 532 -23.22 2.77 9.93
CA GLU A 532 -22.10 2.41 9.06
C GLU A 532 -20.80 3.14 9.47
N PHE A 533 -19.67 2.46 9.34
CA PHE A 533 -18.35 3.04 9.57
C PHE A 533 -18.03 4.06 8.46
N THR A 534 -17.34 5.13 8.83
CA THR A 534 -17.03 6.22 7.87
C THR A 534 -15.91 5.89 6.88
N GLN A 535 -15.19 4.79 7.10
CA GLN A 535 -14.01 4.40 6.33
C GLN A 535 -14.32 3.20 5.43
N TYR A 536 -13.72 3.20 4.24
CA TYR A 536 -13.86 2.14 3.24
C TYR A 536 -12.50 1.53 2.89
N TYR A 537 -12.49 0.23 2.66
CA TYR A 537 -11.29 -0.58 2.47
C TYR A 537 -11.37 -1.38 1.16
N PHE A 538 -10.23 -1.67 0.54
CA PHE A 538 -10.18 -2.54 -0.65
C PHE A 538 -10.47 -4.00 -0.31
N ASN A 539 -10.14 -4.41 0.91
CA ASN A 539 -10.48 -5.70 1.45
C ASN A 539 -10.59 -5.60 2.98
N ALA A 540 -11.38 -6.48 3.58
CA ALA A 540 -11.58 -6.54 5.02
C ALA A 540 -11.90 -7.98 5.42
N LEU A 541 -11.45 -8.43 6.59
CA LEU A 541 -11.93 -9.67 7.23
C LEU A 541 -12.99 -9.33 8.27
N ASP A 542 -13.78 -10.32 8.68
CA ASP A 542 -14.77 -10.15 9.74
C ASP A 542 -14.07 -9.85 11.08
N PHE A 543 -14.76 -9.14 11.98
CA PHE A 543 -14.26 -8.90 13.32
C PHE A 543 -14.07 -10.22 14.07
N SER A 544 -13.00 -10.32 14.84
CA SER A 544 -12.73 -11.43 15.73
C SER A 544 -11.86 -10.98 16.89
N GLU A 545 -12.26 -11.34 18.11
CA GLU A 545 -11.64 -10.90 19.36
C GLU A 545 -11.55 -9.37 19.45
N GLY A 546 -12.58 -8.69 18.95
CA GLY A 546 -12.71 -7.22 18.97
C GLY A 546 -11.86 -6.48 17.95
N ARG A 547 -11.27 -7.16 16.95
CA ARG A 547 -10.44 -6.53 15.90
C ARG A 547 -10.75 -7.09 14.52
N ALA A 548 -10.56 -6.29 13.49
CA ALA A 548 -10.66 -6.73 12.09
C ALA A 548 -9.42 -6.33 11.29
N ALA A 549 -8.96 -7.24 10.42
CA ALA A 549 -7.90 -6.95 9.46
C ALA A 549 -8.48 -6.27 8.22
N VAL A 550 -7.93 -5.12 7.83
CA VAL A 550 -8.39 -4.30 6.71
C VAL A 550 -7.23 -3.92 5.79
N LEU A 551 -7.52 -3.70 4.52
CA LEU A 551 -6.55 -3.38 3.47
C LEU A 551 -6.86 -2.02 2.83
N ASP A 552 -5.88 -1.13 2.85
CA ASP A 552 -5.91 0.13 2.09
C ASP A 552 -4.64 0.28 1.20
N ARG A 553 -4.39 1.49 0.70
CA ARG A 553 -3.22 1.78 -0.16
C ARG A 553 -1.87 1.59 0.53
N ARG A 554 -1.81 1.53 1.86
CA ARG A 554 -0.59 1.40 2.66
C ARG A 554 -0.23 -0.05 2.94
N GLY A 555 -1.22 -0.95 2.99
CA GLY A 555 -1.05 -2.36 3.31
C GLY A 555 -2.15 -2.86 4.24
N TRP A 556 -1.96 -4.06 4.78
CA TRP A 556 -2.88 -4.63 5.77
C TRP A 556 -2.61 -4.04 7.16
N PHE A 557 -3.67 -3.76 7.91
CA PHE A 557 -3.60 -3.35 9.32
C PHE A 557 -4.86 -3.74 10.08
N TYR A 558 -4.86 -3.56 11.40
CA TYR A 558 -6.01 -3.87 12.24
C TYR A 558 -6.74 -2.62 12.69
N ILE A 559 -8.07 -2.72 12.78
CA ILE A 559 -8.96 -1.72 13.38
C ILE A 559 -9.73 -2.35 14.54
N SER A 560 -10.12 -1.52 15.50
CA SER A 560 -10.85 -1.96 16.70
C SER A 560 -12.29 -1.44 16.77
N GLY A 561 -12.72 -0.63 15.79
CA GLY A 561 -14.07 -0.04 15.79
C GLY A 561 -14.26 1.06 14.74
N PRO A 562 -15.36 1.84 14.85
CA PRO A 562 -15.76 2.85 13.85
C PRO A 562 -14.88 4.11 13.87
N ALA A 563 -14.28 4.42 15.02
CA ALA A 563 -13.44 5.60 15.17
C ALA A 563 -12.09 5.39 14.46
N PRO A 564 -11.58 6.37 13.72
CA PRO A 564 -10.25 6.30 13.15
C PRO A 564 -9.21 6.18 14.27
N GLU A 565 -8.28 5.24 14.11
CA GLU A 565 -7.19 5.01 15.06
C GLU A 565 -6.37 6.30 15.27
N THR A 566 -6.16 6.67 16.54
CA THR A 566 -5.43 7.91 16.90
C THR A 566 -3.92 7.77 16.74
N LYS A 567 -3.42 6.54 16.65
CA LYS A 567 -2.02 6.20 16.44
C LYS A 567 -1.81 5.69 15.00
N PRO A 568 -0.63 5.91 14.40
CA PRO A 568 -0.31 5.29 13.12
C PRO A 568 -0.38 3.76 13.25
N PRO A 569 -1.09 3.07 12.34
CA PRO A 569 -1.28 1.62 12.43
C PRO A 569 0.01 0.87 12.08
N VAL A 570 0.19 -0.31 12.68
CA VAL A 570 1.22 -1.27 12.26
C VAL A 570 0.77 -1.92 10.95
N LEU A 571 1.65 -1.90 9.94
CA LEU A 571 1.35 -2.39 8.60
C LEU A 571 1.94 -3.78 8.35
N PHE A 572 1.21 -4.62 7.61
CA PHE A 572 1.57 -5.99 7.26
C PHE A 572 1.43 -6.23 5.75
N GLN A 573 2.15 -7.23 5.23
CA GLN A 573 2.01 -7.68 3.84
C GLN A 573 0.71 -8.47 3.65
N GLU A 574 0.35 -9.27 4.66
CA GLU A 574 -0.90 -10.03 4.78
C GLU A 574 -1.28 -10.06 6.26
N ALA A 575 -2.57 -10.01 6.58
CA ALA A 575 -3.08 -10.08 7.95
C ALA A 575 -4.34 -10.95 8.01
N TYR A 576 -4.50 -11.70 9.10
CA TYR A 576 -5.60 -12.64 9.31
C TYR A 576 -6.32 -12.39 10.64
N SER A 577 -7.51 -12.96 10.82
CA SER A 577 -8.29 -12.80 12.04
C SER A 577 -7.55 -13.31 13.28
N PHE A 578 -7.82 -12.68 14.43
CA PHE A 578 -7.33 -13.16 15.72
C PHE A 578 -8.08 -14.42 16.14
N HIS A 579 -7.35 -15.43 16.56
CA HIS A 579 -7.89 -16.66 17.12
C HIS A 579 -7.06 -17.09 18.34
N GLN A 580 -7.74 -17.21 19.48
CA GLN A 580 -7.18 -17.58 20.76
C GLN A 580 -6.07 -16.63 21.26
N GLY A 581 -6.23 -15.32 21.01
CA GLY A 581 -5.27 -14.27 21.40
C GLY A 581 -4.09 -14.10 20.44
N LEU A 582 -4.10 -14.75 19.28
CA LEU A 582 -3.03 -14.70 18.30
C LEU A 582 -3.57 -14.48 16.89
N ALA A 583 -2.89 -13.65 16.10
CA ALA A 583 -3.17 -13.51 14.67
C ALA A 583 -1.95 -13.92 13.85
N ARG A 584 -2.19 -14.72 12.81
CA ARG A 584 -1.21 -14.95 11.76
C ARG A 584 -1.08 -13.67 10.93
N VAL A 585 0.15 -13.24 10.68
CA VAL A 585 0.45 -12.11 9.79
C VAL A 585 1.69 -12.43 8.96
N LYS A 586 1.84 -11.76 7.83
CA LYS A 586 3.04 -11.82 7.01
C LYS A 586 3.87 -10.56 7.17
N LEU A 587 5.05 -10.74 7.73
CA LEU A 587 6.01 -9.69 8.04
C LEU A 587 7.40 -10.14 7.58
N GLY A 588 8.10 -9.31 6.81
CA GLY A 588 9.43 -9.67 6.27
C GLY A 588 9.42 -10.94 5.39
N GLY A 589 8.37 -11.07 4.56
CA GLY A 589 8.20 -12.17 3.61
C GLY A 589 7.86 -13.53 4.21
N ALA A 590 7.69 -13.63 5.53
CA ALA A 590 7.38 -14.86 6.23
C ALA A 590 6.13 -14.71 7.11
N TYR A 591 5.46 -15.83 7.37
CA TYR A 591 4.37 -15.88 8.33
C TYR A 591 4.91 -15.92 9.76
N THR A 592 4.31 -15.11 10.62
CA THR A 592 4.60 -15.01 12.05
C THR A 592 3.27 -14.83 12.80
N PHE A 593 3.29 -15.00 14.12
CA PHE A 593 2.12 -14.80 14.96
C PHE A 593 2.31 -13.58 15.86
N ILE A 594 1.28 -12.75 15.95
CA ILE A 594 1.26 -11.55 16.79
C ILE A 594 0.18 -11.65 17.85
N THR A 595 0.45 -11.05 19.00
CA THR A 595 -0.55 -10.80 20.03
C THR A 595 -1.20 -9.42 19.81
N PRO A 596 -2.37 -9.15 20.42
CA PRO A 596 -2.96 -7.81 20.42
C PRO A 596 -1.99 -6.74 20.96
N ASP A 597 -1.19 -7.08 21.97
CA ASP A 597 -0.24 -6.15 22.60
C ASP A 597 0.82 -5.62 21.62
N TYR A 598 1.21 -6.42 20.63
CA TYR A 598 2.15 -5.99 19.57
C TYR A 598 1.59 -4.84 18.72
N LEU A 599 0.27 -4.77 18.53
CA LEU A 599 -0.36 -3.69 17.78
C LEU A 599 -0.27 -2.35 18.51
N ASP A 600 -0.34 -2.38 19.85
CA ASP A 600 -0.27 -1.20 20.71
C ASP A 600 1.17 -0.77 21.01
N HIS A 601 2.06 -1.76 21.16
CA HIS A 601 3.47 -1.61 21.51
C HIS A 601 4.34 -2.55 20.68
N PRO A 602 4.79 -2.14 19.47
CA PRO A 602 5.69 -2.94 18.63
C PRO A 602 7.12 -2.91 19.18
N THR A 603 7.30 -3.34 20.43
CA THR A 603 8.55 -3.42 21.17
C THR A 603 9.05 -4.88 21.24
N PRO A 604 10.35 -5.12 21.49
CA PRO A 604 10.92 -6.47 21.57
C PRO A 604 10.24 -7.40 22.59
N ASP A 605 9.60 -6.84 23.63
CA ASP A 605 8.93 -7.60 24.70
C ASP A 605 7.65 -8.32 24.24
N PHE A 606 7.04 -7.88 23.13
CA PHE A 606 5.85 -8.49 22.51
C PHE A 606 6.15 -8.97 21.09
N LYS A 607 7.41 -9.37 20.83
CA LYS A 607 7.88 -9.68 19.48
C LYS A 607 7.02 -10.78 18.85
N PRO A 608 6.61 -10.62 17.57
CA PRO A 608 5.99 -11.69 16.81
C PRO A 608 6.88 -12.94 16.86
N PHE A 609 6.29 -14.09 17.15
CA PHE A 609 7.05 -15.33 17.28
C PHE A 609 6.86 -16.23 16.06
N GLY A 610 7.91 -17.01 15.79
CA GLY A 610 7.96 -17.88 14.63
C GLY A 610 8.24 -17.15 13.31
N ARG A 611 8.95 -17.84 12.41
CA ARG A 611 9.20 -17.40 11.04
C ARG A 611 9.01 -18.59 10.12
N TYR A 612 7.87 -18.62 9.45
CA TYR A 612 7.40 -19.76 8.69
C TYR A 612 7.20 -19.39 7.22
N SER A 613 7.50 -20.31 6.31
CA SER A 613 7.22 -20.14 4.88
C SER A 613 5.73 -20.28 4.57
N ASP A 614 5.01 -21.04 5.40
CA ASP A 614 3.56 -21.20 5.39
C ASP A 614 3.10 -21.44 6.84
N ALA A 615 1.93 -20.94 7.22
CA ALA A 615 1.35 -21.14 8.54
C ALA A 615 -0.16 -21.17 8.40
N GLY A 616 -0.83 -22.04 9.16
CA GLY A 616 -2.28 -22.04 9.37
C GLY A 616 -2.68 -21.24 10.59
N ASP A 617 -3.97 -20.96 10.72
CA ASP A 617 -4.53 -20.29 11.89
C ASP A 617 -4.60 -21.25 13.10
N PHE A 618 -4.58 -20.69 14.32
CA PHE A 618 -4.64 -21.49 15.54
C PHE A 618 -6.01 -22.14 15.72
N THR A 619 -6.02 -23.47 15.88
CA THR A 619 -7.21 -24.28 16.16
C THR A 619 -6.89 -25.25 17.30
N ASP A 620 -7.76 -25.32 18.32
CA ASP A 620 -7.55 -26.15 19.52
C ASP A 620 -6.16 -26.01 20.17
N GLY A 621 -5.65 -24.77 20.23
CA GLY A 621 -4.35 -24.45 20.83
C GLY A 621 -3.14 -24.82 19.99
N ARG A 622 -3.33 -25.25 18.73
CA ARG A 622 -2.25 -25.62 17.82
C ARG A 622 -2.36 -24.92 16.47
N ALA A 623 -1.22 -24.65 15.84
CA ALA A 623 -1.16 -24.15 14.46
C ALA A 623 -0.24 -25.02 13.63
N ARG A 624 -0.67 -25.38 12.41
CA ARG A 624 0.19 -26.06 11.43
C ARG A 624 1.14 -25.02 10.84
N VAL A 625 2.44 -25.28 10.88
CA VAL A 625 3.44 -24.39 10.31
C VAL A 625 4.42 -25.14 9.42
N VAL A 626 4.99 -24.43 8.45
CA VAL A 626 6.03 -24.93 7.57
C VAL A 626 7.29 -24.11 7.78
N GLN A 627 8.35 -24.78 8.22
CA GLN A 627 9.67 -24.19 8.40
C GLN A 627 10.72 -25.07 7.74
N ASN A 628 11.56 -24.49 6.88
CA ASN A 628 12.64 -25.22 6.18
C ASN A 628 12.13 -26.48 5.43
N GLY A 629 10.95 -26.40 4.82
CA GLY A 629 10.33 -27.51 4.09
C GLY A 629 9.72 -28.62 4.96
N ARG A 630 9.78 -28.50 6.29
CA ARG A 630 9.12 -29.43 7.22
C ARG A 630 7.81 -28.84 7.71
N THR A 631 6.77 -29.68 7.73
CA THR A 631 5.46 -29.34 8.31
C THR A 631 5.37 -29.94 9.71
N PHE A 632 5.03 -29.12 10.70
CA PHE A 632 4.79 -29.56 12.08
C PHE A 632 3.75 -28.65 12.75
N TYR A 633 3.32 -29.00 13.96
CA TYR A 633 2.42 -28.17 14.75
C TYR A 633 3.18 -27.43 15.83
N ILE A 634 2.73 -26.22 16.15
CA ILE A 634 3.21 -25.43 17.28
C ILE A 634 2.08 -25.17 18.25
N ASP A 635 2.39 -25.00 19.53
CA ASP A 635 1.48 -24.44 20.53
C ASP A 635 1.50 -22.89 20.51
N LYS A 636 0.76 -22.28 21.44
CA LYS A 636 0.61 -20.82 21.55
C LYS A 636 1.87 -20.10 22.01
N ASP A 637 2.80 -20.82 22.62
CA ASP A 637 4.10 -20.29 23.01
C ASP A 637 5.12 -20.40 21.87
N GLY A 638 4.72 -21.05 20.76
CA GLY A 638 5.53 -21.27 19.57
C GLY A 638 6.38 -22.53 19.64
N GLU A 639 6.18 -23.37 20.66
CA GLU A 639 6.94 -24.61 20.85
C GLU A 639 6.36 -25.72 19.97
N PRO A 640 7.21 -26.55 19.32
CA PRO A 640 6.74 -27.67 18.52
C PRO A 640 5.99 -28.70 19.38
N VAL A 641 4.82 -29.13 18.91
CA VAL A 641 4.02 -30.18 19.54
C VAL A 641 3.82 -31.35 18.57
N GLU A 642 3.81 -32.57 19.13
CA GLU A 642 3.62 -33.82 18.38
C GLU A 642 2.20 -34.01 17.82
#